data_AF-A0A966JHC6-F1
#
_entry.id   AF-A0A966JHC6-F1
#
_cell.length_a   1.000
_cell.length_b   1.000
_cell.length_c   1.000
_cell.angle_alpha   90.00
_cell.angle_beta   90.00
_cell.angle_gamma   90.00
#
_symmetry.space_group_name_H-M   'P 1'
#
loop_
_entity.id
_entity.type
_entity.pdbx_description
1 polymer ?
#
loop_
_entity_poly.entity_id
_entity_poly.type
_entity_poly.pdbx_seq_one_letter_code
_entity_poly.pdbx_strand_id
1 'polypeptide(L)'
;MPKRFRILHGALVSLGVFALSVSLTACTGGQAEKSSLTIYSGRSQEFIEPFFQAFTEATGIALDIRYGDSAALAAQILEEGANSPADLFLSQDAGALGAVAGANLLTELDSNLLKRVASNYRSPSKDWIAITGRARVLAYAPDRVTDLPSSIDDLVDPRWKGRLAIAPTNSSFQAFITAMIQARGSAATESWLRALQKNSPKLYEKNSLIVQAIDAGDVDAGLVNHYYTWEVSEELGREINVKNSFFAPADLGNLVNVSGAGILKTSEKASLATDLIAFLLSDKEQERFVLDTHEYSIVFPGLRPEGLPALKDIQAPLVDLALPVLYLVRRATQIEGDLLRTVLFRAKTLEIFITTLSLVLAVVVLATLLGAGIAWALSNVELPGSALLRALVILPVAIPSYVFTYSWLSLGFLPNGFFAAVVVLTLTTTPYVTLAALAAFRRIDGAQLDVAQTLGLNQFASFIRVTLPQIRNALGAGSLIVALYVLSDFGAVSLLGVDTFTRAIQNTYQGSFDRSSAAILALILVAISSLVISFEISFRQRSTTLKSSVRITKKIPVIHSTKSKVWALSAILLYITVALITPLLVLLQRFLSRITPIDFAELLIAALSTITVSLLGAFVAMVLAIPVALLAVRETWIGTWSERAVLLVHALPGIVMGLALVSFGSEFPFIYQTTGLLEKFLRTSPRLPPLLDRLSLVSSTE
;
A
#
# COMPACT_ATOMS: atom_id res chain seq x y z
N MET A 1 41.65 42.61 -9.05
CA MET A 1 40.80 43.57 -8.31
C MET A 1 39.56 42.86 -7.78
N PRO A 2 39.31 42.88 -6.46
CA PRO A 2 38.28 42.09 -5.77
C PRO A 2 37.01 42.92 -5.50
N LYS A 3 35.83 42.27 -5.43
CA LYS A 3 34.63 42.71 -4.65
C LYS A 3 33.37 41.87 -4.97
N ARG A 4 33.38 40.53 -4.82
CA ARG A 4 32.11 39.75 -4.83
C ARG A 4 32.03 38.53 -3.89
N PHE A 5 33.01 38.29 -3.03
CA PHE A 5 33.08 37.06 -2.22
C PHE A 5 32.73 37.22 -0.72
N ARG A 6 32.15 38.35 -0.29
CA ARG A 6 31.94 38.63 1.15
C ARG A 6 30.49 38.58 1.66
N ILE A 7 29.52 38.19 0.83
CA ILE A 7 28.09 38.14 1.25
C ILE A 7 27.64 36.72 1.62
N LEU A 8 28.40 35.66 1.28
CA LEU A 8 27.96 34.28 1.53
C LEU A 8 28.28 33.72 2.93
N HIS A 9 29.10 34.38 3.75
CA HIS A 9 29.48 33.86 5.08
C HIS A 9 28.59 34.37 6.24
N GLY A 10 27.73 35.37 6.01
CA GLY A 10 26.85 35.93 7.05
C GLY A 10 25.49 35.22 7.20
N ALA A 11 25.03 34.51 6.17
CA ALA A 11 23.73 33.82 6.16
C ALA A 11 23.81 32.33 6.59
N LEU A 12 25.01 31.74 6.61
CA LEU A 12 25.21 30.33 6.99
C LEU A 12 25.50 30.13 8.48
N VAL A 13 25.94 31.18 9.19
CA VAL A 13 26.21 31.12 10.64
C VAL A 13 24.99 31.51 11.48
N SER A 14 24.04 32.26 10.89
CA SER A 14 22.81 32.71 11.56
C SER A 14 21.68 31.65 11.55
N LEU A 15 21.67 30.70 10.60
CA LEU A 15 20.73 29.57 10.61
C LEU A 15 21.15 28.42 11.56
N GLY A 16 22.43 28.31 11.91
CA GLY A 16 22.92 27.27 12.83
C GLY A 16 22.68 27.56 14.31
N VAL A 17 22.52 28.83 14.69
CA VAL A 17 22.38 29.25 16.09
C VAL A 17 20.91 29.34 16.54
N PHE A 18 19.96 29.45 15.61
CA PHE A 18 18.52 29.46 15.95
C PHE A 18 17.92 28.05 16.15
N ALA A 19 18.62 27.00 15.70
CA ALA A 19 18.21 25.61 15.89
C ALA A 19 18.63 25.01 17.25
N LEU A 20 19.50 25.70 18.02
CA LEU A 20 20.05 25.19 19.27
C LEU A 20 19.43 25.82 20.54
N SER A 21 18.55 26.81 20.39
CA SER A 21 18.00 27.60 21.51
C SER A 21 16.53 27.29 21.85
N VAL A 22 15.91 26.28 21.23
CA VAL A 22 14.54 25.84 21.57
C VAL A 22 14.53 24.55 22.41
N SER A 23 15.70 23.99 22.74
CA SER A 23 15.81 22.71 23.47
C SER A 23 15.79 22.83 25.02
N LEU A 24 15.38 23.96 25.61
CA LEU A 24 15.55 24.18 27.06
C LEU A 24 14.35 24.74 27.85
N THR A 25 13.14 24.77 27.30
CA THR A 25 11.93 25.15 28.08
C THR A 25 10.78 24.21 27.81
N ALA A 26 10.84 23.02 28.39
CA ALA A 26 9.67 22.18 28.65
C ALA A 26 9.91 21.32 29.90
N CYS A 27 10.34 21.96 31.00
CA CYS A 27 10.25 21.40 32.33
C CYS A 27 9.41 22.35 33.17
N THR A 28 8.13 22.02 33.34
CA THR A 28 7.32 22.16 34.57
C THR A 28 5.85 21.92 34.21
N GLY A 29 5.34 20.76 34.60
CA GLY A 29 3.95 20.39 34.39
C GLY A 29 3.65 19.00 34.93
N GLY A 30 4.01 18.75 36.19
CA GLY A 30 3.60 17.53 36.89
C GLY A 30 2.10 17.57 37.14
N GLN A 31 1.34 16.94 36.26
CA GLN A 31 0.03 16.37 36.58
C GLN A 31 0.14 14.86 36.35
N ALA A 32 -0.24 14.09 37.36
CA ALA A 32 -0.23 12.64 37.31
C ALA A 32 -1.02 12.15 36.08
N GLU A 33 -0.30 11.56 35.11
CA GLU A 33 -0.90 10.85 33.98
C GLU A 33 -1.79 9.74 34.55
N LYS A 34 -3.10 9.83 34.29
CA LYS A 34 -3.92 8.62 34.24
C LYS A 34 -3.37 7.81 33.07
N SER A 35 -2.59 6.76 33.38
CA SER A 35 -1.96 5.87 32.42
C SER A 35 -3.03 5.17 31.55
N SER A 36 -3.36 5.76 30.40
CA SER A 36 -4.25 5.13 29.42
C SER A 36 -3.51 3.98 28.73
N LEU A 37 -4.19 2.85 28.51
CA LEU A 37 -3.65 1.71 27.79
C LEU A 37 -3.95 1.85 26.30
N THR A 38 -2.92 1.85 25.44
CA THR A 38 -3.10 2.00 24.00
C THR A 38 -3.35 0.65 23.34
N ILE A 39 -4.49 0.50 22.66
CA ILE A 39 -4.91 -0.76 22.04
C ILE A 39 -5.04 -0.58 20.54
N TYR A 40 -4.38 -1.44 19.77
CA TYR A 40 -4.61 -1.55 18.33
C TYR A 40 -5.60 -2.69 18.13
N SER A 41 -6.83 -2.35 17.77
CA SER A 41 -7.94 -3.31 17.67
C SER A 41 -8.36 -3.54 16.22
N GLY A 42 -8.06 -4.74 15.76
CA GLY A 42 -8.52 -5.32 14.50
C GLY A 42 -9.96 -5.82 14.52
N ARG A 43 -10.67 -5.69 15.66
CA ARG A 43 -12.10 -6.02 15.80
C ARG A 43 -12.95 -4.78 15.52
N SER A 44 -14.10 -4.97 14.87
CA SER A 44 -15.06 -3.88 14.66
C SER A 44 -15.51 -3.30 16.00
N GLN A 45 -15.50 -1.97 16.09
CA GLN A 45 -15.81 -1.22 17.32
C GLN A 45 -17.12 -1.69 17.96
N GLU A 46 -18.19 -1.82 17.18
CA GLU A 46 -19.52 -2.26 17.63
C GLU A 46 -19.51 -3.55 18.48
N PHE A 47 -18.64 -4.51 18.16
CA PHE A 47 -18.61 -5.81 18.82
C PHE A 47 -17.62 -5.93 19.98
N ILE A 48 -16.70 -4.97 20.16
CA ILE A 48 -15.64 -5.06 21.19
C ILE A 48 -15.68 -3.89 22.19
N GLU A 49 -16.17 -2.73 21.77
CA GLU A 49 -16.32 -1.55 22.62
C GLU A 49 -17.10 -1.82 23.92
N PRO A 50 -18.20 -2.60 23.94
CA PRO A 50 -18.92 -2.86 25.19
C PRO A 50 -18.11 -3.66 26.24
N PHE A 51 -17.10 -4.42 25.80
CA PHE A 51 -16.18 -5.16 26.68
C PHE A 51 -15.09 -4.23 27.21
N PHE A 52 -14.59 -3.33 26.37
CA PHE A 52 -13.65 -2.29 26.76
C PHE A 52 -14.27 -1.29 27.77
N GLN A 53 -15.52 -0.89 27.57
CA GLN A 53 -16.26 -0.08 28.53
C GLN A 53 -16.43 -0.78 29.87
N ALA A 54 -16.83 -2.05 29.86
CA ALA A 54 -16.95 -2.84 31.10
C ALA A 54 -15.61 -2.99 31.84
N PHE A 55 -14.49 -3.13 31.12
CA PHE A 55 -13.16 -3.11 31.71
C PHE A 55 -12.83 -1.76 32.35
N THR A 56 -13.06 -0.66 31.63
CA THR A 56 -12.81 0.70 32.15
C THR A 56 -13.70 1.02 33.37
N GLU A 57 -14.96 0.59 33.37
CA GLU A 57 -15.86 0.73 34.52
C GLU A 57 -15.40 -0.08 35.74
N ALA A 58 -14.93 -1.31 35.51
CA ALA A 58 -14.47 -2.20 36.59
C ALA A 58 -13.14 -1.78 37.21
N THR A 59 -12.23 -1.21 36.40
CA THR A 59 -10.83 -0.95 36.81
C THR A 59 -10.49 0.52 36.96
N GLY A 60 -11.27 1.42 36.34
CA GLY A 60 -10.94 2.84 36.22
C GLY A 60 -9.82 3.15 35.21
N ILE A 61 -9.31 2.15 34.48
CA ILE A 61 -8.23 2.32 33.50
C ILE A 61 -8.82 2.86 32.20
N ALA A 62 -8.31 4.01 31.74
CA ALA A 62 -8.68 4.59 30.45
C ALA A 62 -8.04 3.79 29.29
N LEU A 63 -8.77 3.62 28.19
CA LEU A 63 -8.29 2.93 27.00
C LEU A 63 -8.20 3.93 25.84
N ASP A 64 -7.06 3.96 25.15
CA ASP A 64 -6.88 4.69 23.89
C ASP A 64 -6.86 3.70 22.74
N ILE A 65 -7.93 3.68 21.94
CA ILE A 65 -8.20 2.56 21.04
C ILE A 65 -8.11 3.02 19.59
N ARG A 66 -7.23 2.37 18.84
CA ARG A 66 -7.11 2.54 17.40
C ARG A 66 -7.76 1.38 16.68
N TYR A 67 -8.94 1.64 16.12
CA TYR A 67 -9.65 0.67 15.29
C TYR A 67 -9.12 0.66 13.85
N GLY A 68 -9.03 -0.54 13.26
CA GLY A 68 -8.57 -0.72 11.89
C GLY A 68 -8.70 -2.16 11.43
N ASP A 69 -8.34 -2.41 10.17
CA ASP A 69 -8.23 -3.78 9.66
C ASP A 69 -7.05 -4.50 10.33
N SER A 70 -7.23 -5.79 10.69
CA SER A 70 -6.22 -6.58 11.41
C SER A 70 -4.88 -6.64 10.68
N ALA A 71 -4.88 -6.80 9.35
CA ALA A 71 -3.66 -6.85 8.57
C ALA A 71 -3.04 -5.45 8.41
N ALA A 72 -3.85 -4.40 8.29
CA ALA A 72 -3.37 -3.03 8.25
C ALA A 72 -2.72 -2.61 9.59
N LEU A 73 -3.34 -2.94 10.72
CA LEU A 73 -2.79 -2.68 12.05
C LEU A 73 -1.56 -3.53 12.34
N ALA A 74 -1.53 -4.79 11.93
CA ALA A 74 -0.33 -5.62 12.03
C ALA A 74 0.81 -5.04 11.18
N ALA A 75 0.53 -4.59 9.95
CA ALA A 75 1.51 -3.91 9.11
C ALA A 75 2.00 -2.61 9.75
N GLN A 76 1.10 -1.84 10.36
CA GLN A 76 1.44 -0.63 11.10
C GLN A 76 2.33 -0.95 12.31
N ILE A 77 1.98 -1.96 13.11
CA ILE A 77 2.81 -2.42 14.25
C ILE A 77 4.17 -2.93 13.76
N LEU A 78 4.22 -3.64 12.64
CA LEU A 78 5.48 -4.07 12.04
C LEU A 78 6.32 -2.87 11.62
N GLU A 79 5.69 -1.86 11.01
CA GLU A 79 6.32 -0.59 10.61
C GLU A 79 6.80 0.23 11.81
N GLU A 80 6.01 0.31 12.89
CA GLU A 80 6.29 1.03 14.13
C GLU A 80 7.27 0.33 15.08
N GLY A 81 7.22 -1.00 15.16
CA GLY A 81 8.05 -1.92 15.95
C GLY A 81 8.43 -1.41 17.32
N ALA A 82 9.71 -1.09 17.55
CA ALA A 82 10.24 -0.64 18.84
C ALA A 82 9.69 0.73 19.29
N ASN A 83 9.12 1.51 18.36
CA ASN A 83 8.48 2.80 18.65
C ASN A 83 6.96 2.70 18.64
N SER A 84 6.38 1.50 18.54
CA SER A 84 4.92 1.37 18.55
C SER A 84 4.36 1.89 19.86
N PRO A 85 3.43 2.87 19.83
CA PRO A 85 2.75 3.33 21.02
C PRO A 85 1.71 2.32 21.50
N ALA A 86 1.47 1.23 20.74
CA ALA A 86 0.53 0.19 21.10
C ALA A 86 1.08 -0.64 22.26
N ASP A 87 0.29 -0.76 23.32
CA ASP A 87 0.57 -1.64 24.44
C ASP A 87 0.06 -3.06 24.15
N LEU A 88 -1.11 -3.15 23.52
CA LEU A 88 -1.80 -4.38 23.19
C LEU A 88 -2.23 -4.40 21.72
N PHE A 89 -1.97 -5.51 21.03
CA PHE A 89 -2.58 -5.80 19.73
C PHE A 89 -3.67 -6.84 19.88
N LEU A 90 -4.91 -6.46 19.56
CA LEU A 90 -6.06 -7.34 19.50
C LEU A 90 -6.44 -7.54 18.04
N SER A 91 -6.33 -8.76 17.50
CA SER A 91 -6.65 -9.05 16.12
C SER A 91 -7.92 -9.89 15.98
N GLN A 92 -8.64 -9.69 14.89
CA GLN A 92 -9.74 -10.57 14.50
C GLN A 92 -9.25 -11.95 14.06
N ASP A 93 -7.99 -12.13 13.63
CA ASP A 93 -7.49 -13.39 13.08
C ASP A 93 -6.09 -13.77 13.58
N ALA A 94 -5.81 -15.07 13.60
CA ALA A 94 -4.51 -15.59 14.03
C ALA A 94 -3.35 -15.25 13.07
N GLY A 95 -3.65 -14.95 11.80
CA GLY A 95 -2.63 -14.67 10.79
C GLY A 95 -1.92 -13.34 11.04
N ALA A 96 -2.67 -12.30 11.37
CA ALA A 96 -2.12 -10.99 11.73
C ALA A 96 -1.29 -11.05 13.03
N LEU A 97 -1.77 -11.77 14.06
CA LEU A 97 -1.00 -12.01 15.29
C LEU A 97 0.28 -12.79 14.99
N GLY A 98 0.19 -13.84 14.18
CA GLY A 98 1.33 -14.63 13.74
C GLY A 98 2.37 -13.80 12.97
N ALA A 99 1.94 -12.78 12.23
CA ALA A 99 2.86 -11.88 11.53
C ALA A 99 3.65 -10.99 12.51
N VAL A 100 3.00 -10.42 13.52
CA VAL A 100 3.64 -9.58 14.56
C VAL A 100 4.52 -10.44 15.48
N ALA A 101 4.05 -11.63 15.86
CA ALA A 101 4.79 -12.64 16.61
C ALA A 101 6.04 -13.12 15.86
N GLY A 102 5.90 -13.44 14.56
CA GLY A 102 7.00 -13.89 13.71
C GLY A 102 8.08 -12.81 13.49
N ALA A 103 7.75 -11.54 13.68
CA ALA A 103 8.69 -10.43 13.72
C ALA A 103 9.28 -10.18 15.13
N ASN A 104 8.97 -11.04 16.10
CA ASN A 104 9.47 -11.00 17.47
C ASN A 104 9.10 -9.70 18.22
N LEU A 105 7.95 -9.10 17.89
CA LEU A 105 7.46 -7.84 18.48
C LEU A 105 6.51 -8.04 19.66
N LEU A 106 6.08 -9.27 19.93
CA LEU A 106 5.22 -9.62 21.07
C LEU A 106 6.04 -10.22 22.22
N THR A 107 5.68 -9.87 23.46
CA THR A 107 6.30 -10.46 24.64
C THR A 107 5.68 -11.81 24.98
N GLU A 108 6.44 -12.69 25.64
CA GLU A 108 5.87 -13.90 26.25
C GLU A 108 4.79 -13.48 27.26
N LEU A 109 3.61 -14.10 27.14
CA LEU A 109 2.48 -13.81 28.02
C LEU A 109 2.62 -14.52 29.36
N ASP A 110 1.98 -13.96 30.40
CA ASP A 110 2.01 -14.55 31.74
C ASP A 110 1.48 -15.99 31.76
N SER A 111 2.13 -16.82 32.57
CA SER A 111 1.80 -18.24 32.66
C SER A 111 0.37 -18.52 33.15
N ASN A 112 -0.23 -17.61 33.93
CA ASN A 112 -1.61 -17.76 34.38
C ASN A 112 -2.59 -17.51 33.24
N LEU A 113 -2.32 -16.56 32.34
CA LEU A 113 -3.10 -16.39 31.09
C LEU A 113 -3.01 -17.65 30.22
N LEU A 114 -1.79 -18.16 30.02
CA LEU A 114 -1.54 -19.34 29.18
C LEU A 114 -2.19 -20.63 29.70
N LYS A 115 -2.48 -20.73 31.00
CA LYS A 115 -3.22 -21.86 31.60
C LYS A 115 -4.71 -21.82 31.33
N ARG A 116 -5.28 -20.62 31.09
CA ARG A 116 -6.72 -20.47 30.84
C ARG A 116 -7.13 -20.90 29.43
N VAL A 117 -6.19 -20.88 28.49
CA VAL A 117 -6.44 -21.24 27.10
C VAL A 117 -5.64 -22.47 26.72
N ALA A 118 -6.33 -23.45 26.14
CA ALA A 118 -5.72 -24.68 25.69
C ALA A 118 -4.59 -24.42 24.66
N SER A 119 -3.58 -25.30 24.64
CA SER A 119 -2.35 -25.09 23.85
C SER A 119 -2.57 -24.98 22.34
N ASN A 120 -3.70 -25.48 21.84
CA ASN A 120 -4.12 -25.39 20.45
C ASN A 120 -4.66 -24.01 20.04
N TYR A 121 -5.00 -23.14 20.99
CA TYR A 121 -5.54 -21.80 20.74
C TYR A 121 -4.60 -20.70 21.23
N ARG A 122 -3.31 -20.99 21.35
CA ARG A 122 -2.27 -20.03 21.69
C ARG A 122 -1.01 -20.32 20.90
N SER A 123 -0.19 -19.29 20.72
CA SER A 123 1.08 -19.42 20.02
C SER A 123 1.98 -20.49 20.65
N PRO A 124 2.68 -21.32 19.85
CA PRO A 124 3.75 -22.19 20.36
C PRO A 124 4.84 -21.40 21.09
N SER A 125 5.12 -20.18 20.64
CA SER A 125 6.06 -19.22 21.24
C SER A 125 5.48 -18.48 22.45
N LYS A 126 4.21 -18.73 22.80
CA LYS A 126 3.46 -18.14 23.93
C LYS A 126 3.37 -16.61 23.92
N ASP A 127 3.53 -16.00 22.75
CA ASP A 127 3.59 -14.56 22.54
C ASP A 127 2.24 -13.95 22.15
N TRP A 128 1.25 -14.78 21.82
CA TRP A 128 -0.16 -14.39 21.71
C TRP A 128 -1.10 -15.52 22.14
N ILE A 129 -2.33 -15.16 22.50
CA ILE A 129 -3.38 -16.06 22.98
C ILE A 129 -4.71 -15.73 22.29
N ALA A 130 -5.53 -16.74 22.00
CA ALA A 130 -6.88 -16.52 21.49
C ALA A 130 -7.82 -16.01 22.59
N ILE A 131 -8.76 -15.13 22.21
CA ILE A 131 -9.83 -14.60 23.07
C ILE A 131 -11.17 -15.28 22.76
N THR A 132 -11.49 -15.44 21.47
CA THR A 132 -12.74 -16.05 20.99
C THR A 132 -12.50 -16.89 19.73
N GLY A 133 -13.42 -17.81 19.43
CA GLY A 133 -13.36 -18.71 18.27
C GLY A 133 -14.53 -18.54 17.31
N ARG A 134 -14.27 -18.66 16.01
CA ARG A 134 -15.28 -18.62 14.96
C ARG A 134 -15.17 -19.85 14.08
N ALA A 135 -16.15 -20.74 14.22
CA ALA A 135 -16.25 -21.94 13.40
C ALA A 135 -16.85 -21.62 12.03
N ARG A 136 -16.21 -22.15 10.99
CA ARG A 136 -16.78 -22.28 9.66
C ARG A 136 -17.75 -23.46 9.61
N VAL A 137 -18.84 -23.28 8.88
CA VAL A 137 -19.95 -24.25 8.78
C VAL A 137 -20.54 -24.24 7.38
N LEU A 138 -21.35 -25.26 7.09
CA LEU A 138 -22.31 -25.22 6.00
C LEU A 138 -23.65 -24.67 6.53
N ALA A 139 -24.03 -23.47 6.13
CA ALA A 139 -25.39 -22.99 6.31
C ALA A 139 -26.29 -23.64 5.24
N TYR A 140 -27.48 -24.10 5.61
CA TYR A 140 -28.39 -24.80 4.69
C TYR A 140 -29.86 -24.57 5.05
N ALA A 141 -30.74 -24.73 4.05
CA ALA A 141 -32.18 -24.74 4.25
C ALA A 141 -32.67 -26.16 4.59
N PRO A 142 -33.24 -26.41 5.78
CA PRO A 142 -33.54 -27.76 6.27
C PRO A 142 -34.66 -28.48 5.51
N ASP A 143 -35.53 -27.74 4.81
CA ASP A 143 -36.57 -28.25 3.93
C ASP A 143 -36.04 -28.71 2.56
N ARG A 144 -34.86 -28.23 2.14
CA ARG A 144 -34.28 -28.50 0.80
C ARG A 144 -33.02 -29.35 0.82
N VAL A 145 -32.30 -29.38 1.95
CA VAL A 145 -31.09 -30.20 2.15
C VAL A 145 -31.32 -31.17 3.30
N THR A 146 -31.65 -32.41 2.94
CA THR A 146 -31.89 -33.51 3.90
C THR A 146 -30.69 -34.43 4.08
N ASP A 147 -29.79 -34.48 3.09
CA ASP A 147 -28.58 -35.30 3.10
C ASP A 147 -27.33 -34.41 3.24
N LEU A 148 -26.90 -34.21 4.50
CA LEU A 148 -25.82 -33.29 4.84
C LEU A 148 -24.44 -33.89 4.49
N PRO A 149 -23.52 -33.08 3.94
CA PRO A 149 -22.18 -33.54 3.62
C PRO A 149 -21.38 -33.77 4.90
N SER A 150 -20.58 -34.82 4.89
CA SER A 150 -19.71 -35.19 6.01
C SER A 150 -18.30 -34.60 5.86
N SER A 151 -17.89 -34.23 4.66
CA SER A 151 -16.61 -33.58 4.38
C SER A 151 -16.80 -32.37 3.47
N ILE A 152 -15.89 -31.41 3.57
CA ILE A 152 -15.80 -30.33 2.57
C ILE A 152 -15.60 -30.89 1.14
N ASP A 153 -15.00 -32.07 1.01
CA ASP A 153 -14.81 -32.72 -0.29
C ASP A 153 -16.13 -33.26 -0.87
N ASP A 154 -17.16 -33.48 -0.05
CA ASP A 154 -18.49 -33.88 -0.54
C ASP A 154 -19.22 -32.72 -1.27
N LEU A 155 -18.77 -31.47 -1.07
CA LEU A 155 -19.35 -30.29 -1.73
C LEU A 155 -19.01 -30.21 -3.23
N VAL A 156 -18.03 -31.01 -3.69
CA VAL A 156 -17.72 -31.10 -5.12
C VAL A 156 -18.56 -32.15 -5.86
N ASP A 157 -19.41 -32.90 -5.14
CA ASP A 157 -20.34 -33.85 -5.75
C ASP A 157 -21.35 -33.14 -6.67
N PRO A 158 -21.65 -33.68 -7.88
CA PRO A 158 -22.65 -33.12 -8.80
C PRO A 158 -24.03 -32.83 -8.19
N ARG A 159 -24.41 -33.48 -7.09
CA ARG A 159 -25.67 -33.21 -6.35
C ARG A 159 -25.81 -31.77 -5.86
N TRP A 160 -24.69 -31.04 -5.78
CA TRP A 160 -24.63 -29.63 -5.39
C TRP A 160 -24.66 -28.64 -6.53
N LYS A 161 -24.76 -29.10 -7.79
CA LYS A 161 -24.70 -28.24 -8.96
C LYS A 161 -25.81 -27.18 -8.95
N GLY A 162 -25.42 -25.91 -8.93
CA GLY A 162 -26.31 -24.73 -8.87
C GLY A 162 -26.96 -24.50 -7.51
N ARG A 163 -26.65 -25.31 -6.50
CA ARG A 163 -27.31 -25.35 -5.18
C ARG A 163 -26.44 -24.81 -4.04
N LEU A 164 -25.14 -24.56 -4.30
CA LEU A 164 -24.17 -24.03 -3.34
C LEU A 164 -23.86 -22.55 -3.57
N ALA A 165 -23.59 -21.82 -2.49
CA ALA A 165 -23.08 -20.46 -2.51
C ALA A 165 -21.76 -20.31 -1.74
N ILE A 166 -20.87 -19.45 -2.26
CA ILE A 166 -19.58 -19.12 -1.64
C ILE A 166 -19.27 -17.63 -1.76
N ALA A 167 -18.41 -17.12 -0.87
CA ALA A 167 -17.93 -15.73 -0.90
C ALA A 167 -16.42 -15.65 -1.17
N PRO A 168 -15.96 -15.76 -2.43
CA PRO A 168 -14.54 -15.95 -2.76
C PRO A 168 -13.66 -14.73 -2.45
N THR A 169 -14.24 -13.53 -2.40
CA THR A 169 -13.54 -12.27 -2.08
C THR A 169 -13.54 -11.96 -0.59
N ASN A 170 -14.26 -12.74 0.23
CA ASN A 170 -14.34 -12.54 1.68
C ASN A 170 -13.08 -13.08 2.39
N SER A 171 -12.52 -12.31 3.32
CA SER A 171 -11.28 -12.65 4.04
C SER A 171 -11.37 -13.98 4.80
N SER A 172 -12.53 -14.31 5.37
CA SER A 172 -12.74 -15.59 6.05
C SER A 172 -12.67 -16.78 5.07
N PHE A 173 -13.17 -16.61 3.85
CA PHE A 173 -13.08 -17.64 2.82
C PHE A 173 -11.64 -17.81 2.34
N GLN A 174 -10.90 -16.72 2.17
CA GLN A 174 -9.49 -16.76 1.78
C GLN A 174 -8.62 -17.42 2.86
N ALA A 175 -8.88 -17.13 4.15
CA ALA A 175 -8.22 -17.79 5.27
C ALA A 175 -8.49 -19.31 5.28
N PHE A 176 -9.73 -19.71 4.99
CA PHE A 176 -10.09 -21.12 4.82
C PHE A 176 -9.34 -21.80 3.67
N ILE A 177 -9.27 -21.16 2.49
CA ILE A 177 -8.48 -21.70 1.37
C ILE A 177 -6.99 -21.77 1.72
N THR A 178 -6.45 -20.78 2.45
CA THR A 178 -5.07 -20.79 2.94
C THR A 178 -4.82 -21.99 3.85
N ALA A 179 -5.75 -22.27 4.76
CA ALA A 179 -5.67 -23.44 5.63
C ALA A 179 -5.69 -24.76 4.83
N MET A 180 -6.51 -24.84 3.78
CA MET A 180 -6.48 -26.00 2.88
C MET A 180 -5.15 -26.14 2.13
N ILE A 181 -4.55 -25.03 1.66
CA ILE A 181 -3.24 -25.06 1.01
C ILE A 181 -2.17 -25.57 1.99
N GLN A 182 -2.21 -25.14 3.25
CA GLN A 182 -1.26 -25.62 4.26
C GLN A 182 -1.47 -27.10 4.59
N ALA A 183 -2.72 -27.55 4.72
CA ALA A 183 -3.04 -28.91 5.12
C ALA A 183 -2.80 -29.95 4.01
N ARG A 184 -3.14 -29.63 2.75
CA ARG A 184 -3.11 -30.58 1.62
C ARG A 184 -2.34 -30.12 0.39
N GLY A 185 -1.70 -28.96 0.44
CA GLY A 185 -0.92 -28.40 -0.68
C GLY A 185 -1.76 -27.62 -1.69
N SER A 186 -1.07 -26.81 -2.52
CA SER A 186 -1.69 -25.95 -3.53
C SER A 186 -2.37 -26.74 -4.64
N ALA A 187 -1.73 -27.80 -5.17
CA ALA A 187 -2.26 -28.59 -6.27
C ALA A 187 -3.57 -29.31 -5.91
N ALA A 188 -3.65 -29.92 -4.72
CA ALA A 188 -4.87 -30.59 -4.25
C ALA A 188 -6.00 -29.59 -3.99
N THR A 189 -5.68 -28.43 -3.41
CA THR A 189 -6.63 -27.34 -3.17
C THR A 189 -7.16 -26.74 -4.47
N GLU A 190 -6.30 -26.55 -5.48
CA GLU A 190 -6.71 -26.09 -6.80
C GLU A 190 -7.63 -27.11 -7.48
N SER A 191 -7.31 -28.40 -7.40
CA SER A 191 -8.16 -29.47 -7.93
C SER A 191 -9.56 -29.44 -7.31
N TRP A 192 -9.64 -29.30 -5.98
CA TRP A 192 -10.91 -29.16 -5.27
C TRP A 192 -11.69 -27.92 -5.70
N LEU A 193 -11.04 -26.76 -5.83
CA LEU A 193 -11.68 -25.53 -6.31
C LEU A 193 -12.22 -25.67 -7.74
N ARG A 194 -11.48 -26.33 -8.63
CA ARG A 194 -11.93 -26.61 -10.00
C ARG A 194 -13.10 -27.57 -10.02
N ALA A 195 -13.10 -28.59 -9.16
CA ALA A 195 -14.22 -29.50 -9.01
C ALA A 195 -15.47 -28.78 -8.46
N LEU A 196 -15.30 -27.92 -7.46
CA LEU A 196 -16.37 -27.06 -6.95
C LEU A 196 -16.91 -26.13 -8.04
N GLN A 197 -16.04 -25.54 -8.87
CA GLN A 197 -16.45 -24.67 -9.99
C GLN A 197 -17.32 -25.42 -11.02
N LYS A 198 -17.11 -26.72 -11.24
CA LYS A 198 -17.97 -27.53 -12.13
C LYS A 198 -19.41 -27.60 -11.63
N ASN A 199 -19.61 -27.47 -10.31
CA ASN A 199 -20.93 -27.36 -9.71
C ASN A 199 -21.55 -25.96 -9.87
N SER A 200 -20.84 -24.99 -10.45
CA SER A 200 -21.36 -23.63 -10.70
C SER A 200 -21.97 -22.98 -9.45
N PRO A 201 -21.22 -22.86 -8.35
CA PRO A 201 -21.73 -22.25 -7.12
C PRO A 201 -22.06 -20.77 -7.37
N LYS A 202 -23.11 -20.27 -6.73
CA LYS A 202 -23.45 -18.85 -6.74
C LYS A 202 -22.41 -18.07 -5.93
N LEU A 203 -21.94 -16.96 -6.48
CA LEU A 203 -20.92 -16.12 -5.86
C LEU A 203 -21.56 -14.90 -5.22
N TYR A 204 -21.25 -14.67 -3.95
CA TYR A 204 -21.71 -13.49 -3.21
C TYR A 204 -20.50 -12.74 -2.64
N GLU A 205 -20.66 -11.46 -2.34
CA GLU A 205 -19.59 -10.65 -1.76
C GLU A 205 -19.41 -10.88 -0.25
N LYS A 206 -20.48 -11.26 0.45
CA LYS A 206 -20.53 -11.38 1.92
C LYS A 206 -21.26 -12.66 2.37
N ASN A 207 -20.91 -13.17 3.54
CA ASN A 207 -21.56 -14.34 4.14
C ASN A 207 -23.03 -14.08 4.50
N SER A 208 -23.39 -12.87 4.94
CA SER A 208 -24.78 -12.50 5.24
C SER A 208 -25.68 -12.61 4.01
N LEU A 209 -25.20 -12.18 2.83
CA LEU A 209 -25.94 -12.33 1.56
C LEU A 209 -26.14 -13.80 1.17
N ILE A 210 -25.20 -14.69 1.54
CA ILE A 210 -25.38 -16.13 1.33
C ILE A 210 -26.52 -16.65 2.22
N VAL A 211 -26.54 -16.29 3.49
CA VAL A 211 -27.61 -16.69 4.42
C VAL A 211 -28.97 -16.14 3.97
N GLN A 212 -29.05 -14.87 3.59
CA GLN A 212 -30.27 -14.26 3.05
C GLN A 212 -30.74 -14.96 1.77
N ALA A 213 -29.81 -15.34 0.88
CA ALA A 213 -30.13 -16.10 -0.33
C ALA A 213 -30.63 -17.53 -0.04
N ILE A 214 -30.11 -18.18 1.02
CA ILE A 214 -30.62 -19.48 1.45
C ILE A 214 -32.05 -19.33 1.99
N ASP A 215 -32.30 -18.33 2.83
CA ASP A 215 -33.63 -18.06 3.38
C ASP A 215 -34.65 -17.68 2.29
N ALA A 216 -34.23 -16.90 1.28
CA ALA A 216 -35.07 -16.50 0.15
C ALA A 216 -35.35 -17.64 -0.85
N GLY A 217 -34.67 -18.79 -0.75
CA GLY A 217 -34.84 -19.91 -1.68
C GLY A 217 -34.01 -19.79 -2.97
N ASP A 218 -33.11 -18.81 -3.07
CA ASP A 218 -32.24 -18.64 -4.23
C ASP A 218 -31.16 -19.71 -4.31
N VAL A 219 -30.71 -20.23 -3.17
CA VAL A 219 -29.69 -21.27 -3.05
C VAL A 219 -30.03 -22.19 -1.89
N ASP A 220 -29.50 -23.41 -1.87
CA ASP A 220 -29.90 -24.41 -0.87
C ASP A 220 -28.92 -24.49 0.30
N ALA A 221 -27.64 -24.22 0.05
CA ALA A 221 -26.60 -24.18 1.09
C ALA A 221 -25.43 -23.26 0.73
N GLY A 222 -24.60 -22.91 1.70
CA GLY A 222 -23.39 -22.13 1.47
C GLY A 222 -22.39 -22.14 2.62
N LEU A 223 -21.12 -21.89 2.28
CA LEU A 223 -20.03 -21.86 3.25
C LEU A 223 -19.92 -20.49 3.92
N VAL A 224 -20.16 -20.46 5.22
CA VAL A 224 -20.17 -19.23 6.03
C VAL A 224 -19.56 -19.47 7.42
N ASN A 225 -19.39 -18.41 8.22
CA ASN A 225 -19.17 -18.58 9.65
C ASN A 225 -20.51 -18.75 10.38
N HIS A 226 -20.52 -19.56 11.43
CA HIS A 226 -21.75 -19.97 12.13
C HIS A 226 -22.63 -18.81 12.63
N TYR A 227 -22.05 -17.70 13.11
CA TYR A 227 -22.81 -16.60 13.70
C TYR A 227 -23.65 -15.81 12.66
N TYR A 228 -23.37 -15.93 11.35
CA TYR A 228 -24.13 -15.21 10.33
C TYR A 228 -25.59 -15.67 10.22
N THR A 229 -25.91 -16.91 10.61
CA THR A 229 -27.32 -17.34 10.67
C THR A 229 -28.10 -16.60 11.75
N TRP A 230 -27.45 -16.32 12.88
CA TRP A 230 -28.04 -15.51 13.94
C TRP A 230 -28.11 -14.03 13.53
N GLU A 231 -27.00 -13.46 13.05
CA GLU A 231 -26.91 -12.05 12.64
C GLU A 231 -28.00 -11.65 11.64
N VAL A 232 -28.22 -12.48 10.62
CA VAL A 232 -29.28 -12.24 9.62
C VAL A 232 -30.68 -12.42 10.19
N SER A 233 -30.88 -13.33 11.15
CA SER A 233 -32.17 -13.51 11.81
C SER A 233 -32.56 -12.27 12.63
N GLU A 234 -31.60 -11.71 13.36
CA GLU A 234 -31.78 -10.46 14.12
C GLU A 234 -32.00 -9.26 13.19
N GLU A 235 -31.20 -9.14 12.12
CA GLU A 235 -31.35 -8.07 11.11
C GLU A 235 -32.75 -8.05 10.50
N LEU A 236 -33.31 -9.23 10.21
CA LEU A 236 -34.65 -9.37 9.63
C LEU A 236 -35.77 -9.31 10.68
N GLY A 237 -35.44 -9.34 11.98
CA GLY A 237 -36.40 -9.34 13.08
C GLY A 237 -37.35 -10.54 13.09
N ARG A 238 -36.95 -11.66 12.48
CA ARG A 238 -37.74 -12.90 12.42
C ARG A 238 -36.84 -14.12 12.37
N GLU A 239 -37.42 -15.27 12.72
CA GLU A 239 -36.78 -16.56 12.49
C GLU A 239 -36.57 -16.76 10.97
N ILE A 240 -35.38 -17.24 10.60
CA ILE A 240 -35.02 -17.58 9.23
C ILE A 240 -35.00 -19.10 9.06
N ASN A 241 -35.33 -19.57 7.86
CA ASN A 241 -35.29 -20.98 7.52
C ASN A 241 -33.88 -21.42 7.09
N VAL A 242 -32.89 -21.19 7.96
CA VAL A 242 -31.48 -21.53 7.72
C VAL A 242 -30.88 -22.13 8.98
N LYS A 243 -30.19 -23.28 8.85
CA LYS A 243 -29.50 -23.96 9.95
C LYS A 243 -28.02 -24.16 9.63
N ASN A 244 -27.22 -24.34 10.69
CA ASN A 244 -25.80 -24.66 10.58
C ASN A 244 -25.59 -26.18 10.63
N SER A 245 -24.75 -26.69 9.74
CA SER A 245 -24.23 -28.05 9.74
C SER A 245 -22.71 -28.03 9.85
N PHE A 246 -22.18 -28.92 10.69
CA PHE A 246 -20.76 -29.18 10.84
C PHE A 246 -20.39 -30.46 10.10
N PHE A 247 -19.18 -30.51 9.59
CA PHE A 247 -18.59 -31.67 8.94
C PHE A 247 -18.11 -32.68 9.97
N ALA A 248 -17.59 -33.81 9.51
CA ALA A 248 -16.96 -34.83 10.35
C ALA A 248 -15.78 -34.24 11.16
N PRO A 249 -15.48 -34.81 12.34
CA PRO A 249 -14.33 -34.42 13.13
C PRO A 249 -13.03 -34.32 12.30
N ALA A 250 -12.24 -33.29 12.56
CA ALA A 250 -10.98 -32.95 11.87
C ALA A 250 -11.09 -32.56 10.39
N ASP A 251 -12.29 -32.45 9.82
CA ASP A 251 -12.47 -31.94 8.46
C ASP A 251 -12.14 -30.44 8.38
N LEU A 252 -11.49 -30.02 7.29
CA LEU A 252 -11.11 -28.62 7.08
C LEU A 252 -12.31 -27.67 7.01
N GLY A 253 -13.49 -28.17 6.63
CA GLY A 253 -14.73 -27.40 6.64
C GLY A 253 -15.17 -26.93 8.03
N ASN A 254 -14.63 -27.54 9.10
CA ASN A 254 -14.84 -27.15 10.49
C ASN A 254 -13.75 -26.20 11.03
N LEU A 255 -12.98 -25.53 10.15
CA LEU A 255 -11.92 -24.62 10.57
C LEU A 255 -12.44 -23.59 11.59
N VAL A 256 -11.76 -23.51 12.73
CA VAL A 256 -11.99 -22.49 13.75
C VAL A 256 -10.92 -21.42 13.59
N ASN A 257 -11.32 -20.23 13.16
CA ASN A 257 -10.45 -19.06 13.17
C ASN A 257 -10.63 -18.32 14.49
N VAL A 258 -9.55 -17.87 15.09
CA VAL A 258 -9.59 -17.23 16.41
C VAL A 258 -9.35 -15.73 16.30
N SER A 259 -10.06 -14.96 17.11
CA SER A 259 -9.58 -13.63 17.48
C SER A 259 -8.62 -13.79 18.65
N GLY A 260 -7.58 -12.96 18.71
CA GLY A 260 -6.53 -13.13 19.72
C GLY A 260 -5.85 -11.83 20.09
N ALA A 261 -5.10 -11.89 21.18
CA ALA A 261 -4.39 -10.77 21.75
C ALA A 261 -2.92 -11.10 21.98
N GLY A 262 -2.05 -10.12 21.74
CA GLY A 262 -0.64 -10.15 22.06
C GLY A 262 -0.20 -8.82 22.67
N ILE A 263 0.70 -8.88 23.64
CA ILE A 263 1.25 -7.68 24.29
C ILE A 263 2.54 -7.31 23.54
N LEU A 264 2.68 -6.04 23.15
CA LEU A 264 3.87 -5.59 22.45
C LEU A 264 5.06 -5.55 23.42
N LYS A 265 6.25 -5.94 22.93
CA LYS A 265 7.49 -5.84 23.71
C LYS A 265 7.85 -4.42 24.11
N THR A 266 7.34 -3.43 23.39
CA THR A 266 7.55 -2.01 23.67
C THR A 266 6.68 -1.48 24.78
N SER A 267 5.66 -2.23 25.21
CA SER A 267 4.73 -1.78 26.23
C SER A 267 5.43 -1.67 27.59
N GLU A 268 5.49 -0.44 28.10
CA GLU A 268 5.84 -0.17 29.51
C GLU A 268 4.65 -0.48 30.44
N LYS A 269 3.46 -0.74 29.87
CA LYS A 269 2.19 -1.01 30.56
C LYS A 269 1.76 -2.47 30.41
N ALA A 270 2.71 -3.38 30.25
CA ALA A 270 2.44 -4.80 30.03
C ALA A 270 1.58 -5.44 31.14
N SER A 271 1.66 -4.95 32.38
CA SER A 271 0.78 -5.37 33.47
C SER A 271 -0.69 -5.01 33.20
N LEU A 272 -0.97 -3.77 32.79
CA LEU A 272 -2.32 -3.32 32.44
C LEU A 272 -2.86 -4.05 31.20
N ALA A 273 -2.00 -4.32 30.22
CA ALA A 273 -2.34 -5.13 29.06
C ALA A 273 -2.68 -6.58 29.47
N THR A 274 -1.94 -7.14 30.43
CA THR A 274 -2.22 -8.47 31.02
C THR A 274 -3.55 -8.47 31.75
N ASP A 275 -3.87 -7.43 32.51
CA ASP A 275 -5.16 -7.29 33.22
C ASP A 275 -6.33 -7.23 32.25
N LEU A 276 -6.18 -6.51 31.13
CA LEU A 276 -7.20 -6.48 30.08
C LEU A 276 -7.39 -7.85 29.41
N ILE A 277 -6.30 -8.56 29.05
CA ILE A 277 -6.42 -9.93 28.52
C ILE A 277 -7.08 -10.84 29.56
N ALA A 278 -6.70 -10.75 30.83
CA ALA A 278 -7.30 -11.54 31.91
C ALA A 278 -8.79 -11.26 32.06
N PHE A 279 -9.20 -9.99 31.95
CA PHE A 279 -10.59 -9.56 32.00
C PHE A 279 -11.39 -10.14 30.83
N LEU A 280 -10.89 -10.03 29.59
CA LEU A 280 -11.54 -10.59 28.39
C LEU A 280 -11.64 -12.12 28.43
N LEU A 281 -10.72 -12.79 29.12
CA LEU A 281 -10.77 -14.23 29.35
C LEU A 281 -11.65 -14.61 30.54
N SER A 282 -12.07 -13.68 31.40
CA SER A 282 -12.86 -13.98 32.60
C SER A 282 -14.17 -14.71 32.28
N ASP A 283 -14.67 -15.51 33.21
CA ASP A 283 -15.83 -16.37 33.00
C ASP A 283 -17.06 -15.56 32.56
N LYS A 284 -17.27 -14.43 33.23
CA LYS A 284 -18.34 -13.48 32.92
C LYS A 284 -18.23 -12.92 31.49
N GLU A 285 -17.05 -12.48 31.07
CA GLU A 285 -16.90 -11.91 29.73
C GLU A 285 -16.90 -12.98 28.64
N GLN A 286 -16.45 -14.20 28.92
CA GLN A 286 -16.56 -15.32 27.99
C GLN A 286 -18.01 -15.78 27.80
N GLU A 287 -18.82 -15.79 28.87
CA GLU A 287 -20.28 -15.94 28.78
C GLU A 287 -20.91 -14.84 27.94
N ARG A 288 -20.50 -13.58 28.17
CA ARG A 288 -20.99 -12.43 27.43
C ARG A 288 -20.57 -12.46 25.95
N PHE A 289 -19.37 -12.90 25.59
CA PHE A 289 -18.98 -13.08 24.19
C PHE A 289 -19.91 -14.08 23.48
N VAL A 290 -20.25 -15.18 24.15
CA VAL A 290 -21.16 -16.18 23.59
C VAL A 290 -22.60 -15.65 23.45
N LEU A 291 -23.08 -14.86 24.42
CA LEU A 291 -24.43 -14.29 24.40
C LEU A 291 -24.56 -13.12 23.43
N ASP A 292 -23.67 -12.13 23.51
CA ASP A 292 -23.79 -10.86 22.82
C ASP A 292 -23.25 -10.93 21.38
N THR A 293 -22.25 -11.78 21.11
CA THR A 293 -21.58 -11.85 19.79
C THR A 293 -21.73 -13.20 19.10
N HIS A 294 -22.32 -14.20 19.77
CA HIS A 294 -22.45 -15.57 19.28
C HIS A 294 -21.12 -16.24 18.89
N GLU A 295 -19.96 -15.70 19.30
CA GLU A 295 -18.66 -16.33 19.09
C GLU A 295 -18.41 -17.42 20.15
N TYR A 296 -17.61 -18.44 19.82
CA TYR A 296 -17.26 -19.50 20.77
C TYR A 296 -16.30 -19.00 21.84
N SER A 297 -16.54 -19.41 23.09
CA SER A 297 -15.55 -19.28 24.16
C SER A 297 -14.37 -20.21 23.90
N ILE A 298 -13.16 -19.66 24.03
CA ILE A 298 -11.92 -20.42 23.93
C ILE A 298 -11.48 -20.97 25.30
N VAL A 299 -11.92 -20.31 26.37
CA VAL A 299 -11.61 -20.69 27.77
C VAL A 299 -12.48 -21.86 28.23
N PHE A 300 -13.76 -21.86 27.84
CA PHE A 300 -14.69 -22.92 28.15
C PHE A 300 -15.19 -23.59 26.87
N PRO A 301 -14.47 -24.60 26.34
CA PRO A 301 -14.90 -25.31 25.14
C PRO A 301 -16.28 -25.97 25.24
N GLY A 302 -16.84 -26.11 26.45
CA GLY A 302 -18.20 -26.58 26.70
C GLY A 302 -19.29 -25.50 26.62
N LEU A 303 -18.93 -24.22 26.78
CA LEU A 303 -19.82 -23.08 26.62
C LEU A 303 -19.98 -22.81 25.11
N ARG A 304 -21.23 -22.72 24.65
CA ARG A 304 -21.56 -22.73 23.22
C ARG A 304 -22.72 -21.77 22.94
N PRO A 305 -22.77 -21.15 21.74
CA PRO A 305 -23.97 -20.46 21.30
C PRO A 305 -25.16 -21.41 21.27
N GLU A 306 -26.35 -20.88 21.54
CA GLU A 306 -27.57 -21.70 21.59
C GLU A 306 -27.79 -22.44 20.26
N GLY A 307 -28.18 -23.72 20.34
CA GLY A 307 -28.42 -24.55 19.15
C GLY A 307 -27.17 -25.08 18.42
N LEU A 308 -25.95 -24.72 18.83
CA LEU A 308 -24.70 -25.19 18.18
C LEU A 308 -23.89 -26.15 19.05
N PRO A 309 -23.16 -27.14 18.49
CA PRO A 309 -22.31 -28.05 19.27
C PRO A 309 -21.19 -27.30 19.99
N ALA A 310 -20.66 -27.88 21.06
CA ALA A 310 -19.56 -27.29 21.82
C ALA A 310 -18.24 -27.39 21.04
N LEU A 311 -17.30 -26.48 21.30
CA LEU A 311 -16.04 -26.40 20.54
C LEU A 311 -15.21 -27.68 20.61
N LYS A 312 -15.25 -28.38 21.75
CA LYS A 312 -14.62 -29.69 21.94
C LYS A 312 -15.20 -30.79 21.04
N ASP A 313 -16.48 -30.67 20.68
CA ASP A 313 -17.21 -31.69 19.92
C ASP A 313 -17.05 -31.47 18.40
N ILE A 314 -16.70 -30.24 17.98
CA ILE A 314 -16.39 -29.88 16.59
C ILE A 314 -15.07 -30.52 16.11
N GLN A 315 -14.09 -30.68 17.01
CA GLN A 315 -12.76 -31.25 16.72
C GLN A 315 -12.11 -30.62 15.47
N ALA A 316 -12.00 -29.29 15.43
CA ALA A 316 -11.43 -28.57 14.30
C ALA A 316 -9.96 -28.96 14.03
N PRO A 317 -9.53 -29.04 12.75
CA PRO A 317 -8.14 -29.35 12.41
C PRO A 317 -7.19 -28.24 12.83
N LEU A 318 -6.02 -28.63 13.37
CA LEU A 318 -4.95 -27.73 13.76
C LEU A 318 -4.18 -27.29 12.52
N VAL A 319 -4.36 -26.04 12.10
CA VAL A 319 -3.62 -25.44 10.99
C VAL A 319 -2.89 -24.19 11.49
N ASP A 320 -1.56 -24.28 11.56
CA ASP A 320 -0.71 -23.20 12.06
C ASP A 320 -0.50 -22.13 10.97
N LEU A 321 -1.28 -21.05 11.08
CA LEU A 321 -1.26 -19.92 10.14
C LEU A 321 -0.11 -18.93 10.40
N ALA A 322 0.77 -19.18 11.39
CA ALA A 322 1.72 -18.21 11.90
C ALA A 322 3.18 -18.41 11.43
N LEU A 323 3.47 -18.45 10.12
CA LEU A 323 4.87 -18.35 9.63
C LEU A 323 5.01 -17.67 8.25
N PRO A 324 5.38 -16.37 8.18
CA PRO A 324 5.37 -15.67 6.89
C PRO A 324 6.73 -15.44 6.20
N VAL A 325 7.86 -15.34 6.90
CA VAL A 325 9.02 -14.58 6.36
C VAL A 325 10.16 -15.46 5.82
N LEU A 326 10.55 -16.56 6.49
CA LEU A 326 11.62 -17.44 6.01
C LEU A 326 11.24 -18.23 4.74
N TYR A 327 9.93 -18.36 4.48
CA TYR A 327 9.38 -19.01 3.30
C TYR A 327 9.63 -18.19 2.03
N LEU A 328 9.53 -16.86 2.07
CA LEU A 328 9.59 -16.02 0.87
C LEU A 328 10.94 -16.06 0.15
N VAL A 329 12.02 -15.99 0.92
CA VAL A 329 13.39 -16.00 0.39
C VAL A 329 13.77 -17.40 -0.12
N ARG A 330 13.27 -18.45 0.55
CA ARG A 330 13.47 -19.85 0.12
C ARG A 330 12.58 -20.23 -1.06
N ARG A 331 11.36 -19.69 -1.16
CA ARG A 331 10.38 -19.99 -2.22
C ARG A 331 10.74 -19.31 -3.55
N ALA A 332 11.32 -18.11 -3.51
CA ALA A 332 11.84 -17.44 -4.71
C ALA A 332 12.95 -18.25 -5.43
N THR A 333 13.67 -19.10 -4.68
CA THR A 333 14.67 -20.03 -5.24
C THR A 333 14.13 -21.42 -5.56
N GLN A 334 12.86 -21.70 -5.21
CA GLN A 334 12.18 -23.00 -5.35
C GLN A 334 10.90 -22.92 -6.21
N ILE A 335 10.74 -21.87 -7.02
CA ILE A 335 9.53 -21.71 -7.83
C ILE A 335 9.40 -22.90 -8.80
N GLU A 336 8.40 -23.75 -8.57
CA GLU A 336 8.08 -24.89 -9.43
C GLU A 336 7.67 -24.40 -10.82
N GLY A 337 8.18 -25.04 -11.87
CA GLY A 337 7.94 -24.63 -13.25
C GLY A 337 6.46 -24.63 -13.64
N ASP A 338 5.64 -25.48 -13.01
CA ASP A 338 4.20 -25.56 -13.26
C ASP A 338 3.43 -24.38 -12.63
N LEU A 339 3.80 -23.93 -11.42
CA LEU A 339 3.22 -22.73 -10.82
C LEU A 339 3.53 -21.49 -11.67
N LEU A 340 4.76 -21.41 -12.18
CA LEU A 340 5.19 -20.32 -13.06
C LEU A 340 4.35 -20.27 -14.34
N ARG A 341 4.10 -21.42 -14.97
CA ARG A 341 3.20 -21.52 -16.14
C ARG A 341 1.77 -21.15 -15.80
N THR A 342 1.22 -21.66 -14.70
CA THR A 342 -0.17 -21.39 -14.30
C THR A 342 -0.40 -19.91 -14.03
N VAL A 343 0.52 -19.23 -13.34
CA VAL A 343 0.40 -17.80 -13.06
C VAL A 343 0.60 -16.97 -14.33
N LEU A 344 1.58 -17.30 -15.18
CA LEU A 344 1.86 -16.55 -16.42
C LEU A 344 0.73 -16.66 -17.44
N PHE A 345 0.15 -17.86 -17.61
CA PHE A 345 -0.88 -18.12 -18.62
C PHE A 345 -2.31 -18.04 -18.07
N ARG A 346 -2.50 -17.51 -16.85
CA ARG A 346 -3.84 -17.27 -16.30
C ARG A 346 -4.54 -16.16 -17.08
N ALA A 347 -5.81 -16.36 -17.42
CA ALA A 347 -6.63 -15.34 -18.10
C ALA A 347 -6.60 -13.99 -17.36
N LYS A 348 -6.68 -14.01 -16.02
CA LYS A 348 -6.62 -12.79 -15.21
C LYS A 348 -5.25 -12.09 -15.26
N THR A 349 -4.15 -12.84 -15.32
CA THR A 349 -2.80 -12.25 -15.47
C THR A 349 -2.66 -11.57 -16.83
N LEU A 350 -3.21 -12.17 -17.89
CA LEU A 350 -3.25 -11.56 -19.22
C LEU A 350 -4.13 -10.29 -19.24
N GLU A 351 -5.28 -10.31 -18.57
CA GLU A 351 -6.15 -9.14 -18.41
C GLU A 351 -5.44 -7.99 -17.68
N ILE A 352 -4.76 -8.30 -16.56
CA ILE A 352 -3.96 -7.33 -15.80
C ILE A 352 -2.82 -6.79 -16.66
N PHE A 353 -2.18 -7.66 -17.46
CA PHE A 353 -1.13 -7.25 -18.38
C PHE A 353 -1.62 -6.28 -19.44
N ILE A 354 -2.72 -6.61 -20.12
CA ILE A 354 -3.32 -5.75 -21.15
C ILE A 354 -3.79 -4.43 -20.53
N THR A 355 -4.44 -4.48 -19.37
CA THR A 355 -4.93 -3.30 -18.67
C THR A 355 -3.79 -2.37 -18.28
N THR A 356 -2.72 -2.93 -17.68
CA THR A 356 -1.54 -2.15 -17.28
C THR A 356 -0.85 -1.54 -18.48
N LEU A 357 -0.62 -2.31 -19.55
CA LEU A 357 0.06 -1.81 -20.75
C LEU A 357 -0.77 -0.75 -21.48
N SER A 358 -2.08 -0.94 -21.56
CA SER A 358 -3.00 0.02 -22.18
C SER A 358 -3.06 1.32 -21.38
N LEU A 359 -3.08 1.23 -20.04
CA LEU A 359 -3.06 2.39 -19.16
C LEU A 359 -1.76 3.19 -19.34
N VAL A 360 -0.61 2.53 -19.30
CA VAL A 360 0.71 3.15 -19.51
C VAL A 360 0.76 3.82 -20.87
N LEU A 361 0.36 3.14 -21.94
CA LEU A 361 0.40 3.69 -23.30
C LEU A 361 -0.50 4.93 -23.42
N ALA A 362 -1.74 4.86 -22.93
CA ALA A 362 -2.68 5.97 -22.99
C ALA A 362 -2.16 7.19 -22.22
N VAL A 363 -1.70 6.99 -20.98
CA VAL A 363 -1.18 8.08 -20.14
C VAL A 363 0.09 8.69 -20.72
N VAL A 364 1.04 7.88 -21.20
CA VAL A 364 2.27 8.37 -21.82
C VAL A 364 1.97 9.21 -23.06
N VAL A 365 1.09 8.75 -23.95
CA VAL A 365 0.74 9.51 -25.16
C VAL A 365 0.09 10.85 -24.78
N LEU A 366 -0.90 10.83 -23.89
CA LEU A 366 -1.63 12.04 -23.51
C LEU A 366 -0.77 13.03 -22.73
N ALA A 367 -0.01 12.55 -21.73
CA ALA A 367 0.88 13.38 -20.93
C ALA A 367 2.01 13.98 -21.78
N THR A 368 2.51 13.24 -22.77
CA THR A 368 3.55 13.75 -23.68
C THR A 368 3.02 14.80 -24.63
N LEU A 369 1.84 14.60 -25.22
CA LEU A 369 1.21 15.62 -26.06
C LEU A 369 0.89 16.89 -25.26
N LEU A 370 0.27 16.73 -24.09
CA LEU A 370 -0.11 17.85 -23.23
C LEU A 370 1.13 18.59 -22.69
N GLY A 371 2.11 17.86 -22.16
CA GLY A 371 3.32 18.43 -21.60
C GLY A 371 4.22 19.10 -22.64
N ALA A 372 4.36 18.52 -23.83
CA ALA A 372 5.07 19.14 -24.94
C ALA A 372 4.36 20.42 -25.43
N GLY A 373 3.03 20.39 -25.52
CA GLY A 373 2.22 21.55 -25.89
C GLY A 373 2.34 22.70 -24.89
N ILE A 374 2.23 22.42 -23.59
CA ILE A 374 2.39 23.42 -22.53
C ILE A 374 3.82 23.98 -22.53
N ALA A 375 4.84 23.13 -22.65
CA ALA A 375 6.23 23.56 -22.71
C ALA A 375 6.52 24.43 -23.95
N TRP A 376 5.94 24.08 -25.09
CA TRP A 376 6.02 24.87 -26.31
C TRP A 376 5.39 26.25 -26.12
N ALA A 377 4.18 26.32 -25.57
CA ALA A 377 3.49 27.58 -25.30
C ALA A 377 4.28 28.48 -24.35
N LEU A 378 4.78 27.92 -23.24
CA LEU A 378 5.59 28.65 -22.23
C LEU A 378 6.97 29.09 -22.74
N SER A 379 7.44 28.54 -23.86
CA SER A 379 8.76 28.86 -24.44
C SER A 379 8.65 29.79 -25.65
N ASN A 380 7.58 29.66 -26.44
CA ASN A 380 7.46 30.32 -27.74
C ASN A 380 6.36 31.39 -27.80
N VAL A 381 5.48 31.51 -26.80
CA VAL A 381 4.42 32.53 -26.74
C VAL A 381 4.70 33.53 -25.62
N GLU A 382 4.49 34.82 -25.88
CA GLU A 382 4.70 35.87 -24.89
C GLU A 382 3.50 35.92 -23.92
N LEU A 383 3.59 35.12 -22.85
CA LEU A 383 2.56 34.99 -21.85
C LEU A 383 2.82 35.92 -20.65
N PRO A 384 1.77 36.57 -20.10
CA PRO A 384 1.90 37.37 -18.88
C PRO A 384 2.24 36.44 -17.69
N GLY A 385 3.13 36.89 -16.81
CA GLY A 385 3.47 36.12 -15.61
C GLY A 385 4.09 34.75 -15.89
N SER A 386 4.84 34.60 -16.98
CA SER A 386 5.37 33.30 -17.44
C SER A 386 6.18 32.51 -16.38
N ALA A 387 6.83 33.19 -15.43
CA ALA A 387 7.49 32.56 -14.29
C ALA A 387 6.48 31.87 -13.34
N LEU A 388 5.39 32.56 -13.00
CA LEU A 388 4.31 32.02 -12.16
C LEU A 388 3.58 30.88 -12.90
N LEU A 389 3.26 31.05 -14.18
CA LEU A 389 2.61 30.00 -14.98
C LEU A 389 3.46 28.73 -15.03
N ARG A 390 4.79 28.85 -15.20
CA ARG A 390 5.71 27.70 -15.14
C ARG A 390 5.62 26.99 -13.79
N ALA A 391 5.67 27.73 -12.68
CA ALA A 391 5.57 27.16 -11.34
C ALA A 391 4.24 26.41 -11.13
N LEU A 392 3.11 27.05 -11.48
CA LEU A 392 1.77 26.48 -11.33
C LEU A 392 1.53 25.24 -12.18
N VAL A 393 2.09 25.17 -13.39
CA VAL A 393 1.99 23.98 -14.24
C VAL A 393 2.77 22.79 -13.66
N ILE A 394 3.85 23.05 -12.91
CA ILE A 394 4.71 22.00 -12.36
C ILE A 394 4.16 21.48 -11.02
N LEU A 395 3.56 22.36 -10.22
CA LEU A 395 3.05 22.07 -8.86
C LEU A 395 2.16 20.82 -8.70
N PRO A 396 1.32 20.40 -9.67
CA PRO A 396 0.55 19.16 -9.55
C PRO A 396 1.37 17.91 -9.21
N VAL A 397 2.66 17.87 -9.59
CA VAL A 397 3.56 16.76 -9.28
C VAL A 397 3.79 16.57 -7.76
N ALA A 398 3.55 17.61 -6.96
CA ALA A 398 3.70 17.56 -5.51
C ALA A 398 2.49 16.95 -4.80
N ILE A 399 1.37 16.77 -5.50
CA ILE A 399 0.16 16.15 -4.94
C ILE A 399 0.27 14.63 -5.15
N PRO A 400 0.31 13.80 -4.10
CA PRO A 400 0.31 12.35 -4.26
C PRO A 400 -0.91 11.87 -5.06
N SER A 401 -0.72 10.86 -5.91
CA SER A 401 -1.78 10.36 -6.81
C SER A 401 -3.03 9.90 -6.06
N TYR A 402 -2.89 9.31 -4.87
CA TYR A 402 -4.04 8.91 -4.04
C TYR A 402 -4.85 10.12 -3.54
N VAL A 403 -4.18 11.18 -3.06
CA VAL A 403 -4.83 12.42 -2.60
C VAL A 403 -5.53 13.09 -3.76
N PHE A 404 -4.83 13.20 -4.89
CA PHE A 404 -5.37 13.77 -6.11
C PHE A 404 -6.64 13.03 -6.54
N THR A 405 -6.57 11.69 -6.61
CA THR A 405 -7.69 10.83 -7.00
C THR A 405 -8.86 10.99 -6.04
N TYR A 406 -8.61 10.98 -4.73
CA TYR A 406 -9.64 11.20 -3.72
C TYR A 406 -10.35 12.55 -3.89
N SER A 407 -9.62 13.62 -4.21
CA SER A 407 -10.23 14.92 -4.48
C SER A 407 -11.16 14.89 -5.70
N TRP A 408 -10.77 14.20 -6.78
CA TRP A 408 -11.61 14.05 -7.96
C TRP A 408 -12.84 13.17 -7.70
N LEU A 409 -12.69 12.06 -6.98
CA LEU A 409 -13.81 11.21 -6.56
C LEU A 409 -14.79 11.94 -5.65
N SER A 410 -14.29 12.80 -4.76
CA SER A 410 -15.12 13.59 -3.85
C SER A 410 -16.08 14.54 -4.56
N LEU A 411 -15.79 14.93 -5.81
CA LEU A 411 -16.67 15.80 -6.60
C LEU A 411 -17.79 15.04 -7.32
N GLY A 412 -17.71 13.71 -7.39
CA GLY A 412 -18.78 12.84 -7.90
C GLY A 412 -19.00 12.83 -9.42
N PHE A 413 -18.26 13.63 -10.19
CA PHE A 413 -18.42 13.65 -11.67
C PHE A 413 -17.47 12.69 -12.40
N LEU A 414 -16.35 12.28 -11.78
CA LEU A 414 -15.39 11.39 -12.41
C LEU A 414 -15.86 9.95 -12.19
N PRO A 415 -16.13 9.16 -13.25
CA PRO A 415 -16.53 7.76 -13.08
C PRO A 415 -15.39 6.94 -12.46
N ASN A 416 -15.68 5.77 -11.91
CA ASN A 416 -14.63 4.82 -11.53
C ASN A 416 -14.11 4.06 -12.76
N GLY A 417 -12.93 3.45 -12.64
CA GLY A 417 -12.36 2.55 -13.64
C GLY A 417 -11.31 3.18 -14.56
N PHE A 418 -11.04 2.48 -15.67
CA PHE A 418 -9.88 2.72 -16.54
C PHE A 418 -9.79 4.15 -17.06
N PHE A 419 -10.91 4.71 -17.56
CA PHE A 419 -10.93 6.05 -18.14
C PHE A 419 -10.53 7.12 -17.13
N ALA A 420 -11.05 7.02 -15.91
CA ALA A 420 -10.69 7.94 -14.84
C ALA A 420 -9.23 7.83 -14.43
N ALA A 421 -8.67 6.62 -14.42
CA ALA A 421 -7.26 6.41 -14.14
C ALA A 421 -6.38 7.08 -15.21
N VAL A 422 -6.76 6.97 -16.49
CA VAL A 422 -6.08 7.68 -17.59
C VAL A 422 -6.11 9.19 -17.37
N VAL A 423 -7.28 9.77 -17.04
CA VAL A 423 -7.42 11.21 -16.82
C VAL A 423 -6.57 11.68 -15.65
N VAL A 424 -6.73 11.04 -14.48
CA VAL A 424 -6.03 11.43 -13.25
C VAL A 424 -4.52 11.30 -13.42
N LEU A 425 -4.03 10.17 -13.91
CA LEU A 425 -2.60 9.94 -14.08
C LEU A 425 -2.01 10.84 -15.17
N THR A 426 -2.76 11.17 -16.23
CA THR A 426 -2.30 12.14 -17.22
C THR A 426 -2.08 13.51 -16.58
N LEU A 427 -3.04 13.99 -15.80
CA LEU A 427 -2.97 15.31 -15.16
C LEU A 427 -1.83 15.39 -14.14
N THR A 428 -1.61 14.35 -13.34
CA THR A 428 -0.55 14.34 -12.33
C THR A 428 0.85 14.18 -12.92
N THR A 429 0.99 13.48 -14.05
CA THR A 429 2.30 13.14 -14.65
C THR A 429 2.75 14.05 -15.80
N THR A 430 1.85 14.84 -16.38
CA THR A 430 2.17 15.89 -17.38
C THR A 430 3.34 16.82 -17.01
N PRO A 431 3.54 17.21 -15.73
CA PRO A 431 4.68 18.02 -15.31
C PRO A 431 6.05 17.42 -15.66
N TYR A 432 6.21 16.08 -15.62
CA TYR A 432 7.48 15.42 -15.92
C TYR A 432 7.92 15.68 -17.38
N VAL A 433 7.00 15.54 -18.33
CA VAL A 433 7.29 15.85 -19.74
C VAL A 433 7.48 17.35 -19.94
N THR A 434 6.64 18.17 -19.29
CA THR A 434 6.73 19.63 -19.39
C THR A 434 8.12 20.13 -18.97
N LEU A 435 8.65 19.63 -17.85
CA LEU A 435 9.98 19.97 -17.35
C LEU A 435 11.09 19.59 -18.33
N ALA A 436 11.05 18.35 -18.83
CA ALA A 436 12.04 17.87 -19.79
C ALA A 436 12.01 18.67 -21.11
N ALA A 437 10.82 18.94 -21.62
CA ALA A 437 10.61 19.75 -22.82
C ALA A 437 11.09 21.20 -22.63
N LEU A 438 10.75 21.85 -21.52
CA LEU A 438 11.20 23.21 -21.19
C LEU A 438 12.73 23.31 -21.13
N ALA A 439 13.40 22.30 -20.54
CA ALA A 439 14.85 22.24 -20.50
C ALA A 439 15.47 22.11 -21.90
N ALA A 440 14.84 21.35 -22.80
CA ALA A 440 15.29 21.18 -24.18
C ALA A 440 15.09 22.46 -25.01
N PHE A 441 13.92 23.11 -24.91
CA PHE A 441 13.65 24.37 -25.62
C PHE A 441 14.66 25.47 -25.27
N ARG A 442 15.16 25.52 -24.03
CA ARG A 442 16.20 26.49 -23.62
C ARG A 442 17.56 26.28 -24.29
N ARG A 443 17.81 25.10 -24.86
CA ARG A 443 19.11 24.74 -25.47
C ARG A 443 19.15 24.99 -26.98
N ILE A 444 18.00 25.27 -27.60
CA ILE A 444 17.91 25.47 -29.06
C ILE A 444 18.44 26.86 -29.44
N ASP A 445 19.30 26.90 -30.46
CA ASP A 445 19.80 28.15 -31.03
C ASP A 445 18.82 28.69 -32.08
N GLY A 446 18.30 29.90 -31.84
CA GLY A 446 17.36 30.57 -32.73
C GLY A 446 17.92 30.81 -34.14
N ALA A 447 19.24 30.88 -34.31
CA ALA A 447 19.86 31.04 -35.63
C ALA A 447 19.53 29.88 -36.59
N GLN A 448 19.34 28.66 -36.08
CA GLN A 448 18.95 27.52 -36.92
C GLN A 448 17.54 27.68 -37.50
N LEU A 449 16.66 28.36 -36.77
CA LEU A 449 15.29 28.64 -37.22
C LEU A 449 15.28 29.73 -38.30
N ASP A 450 16.14 30.75 -38.18
CA ASP A 450 16.30 31.77 -39.20
C ASP A 450 16.82 31.18 -40.52
N VAL A 451 17.79 30.25 -40.45
CA VAL A 451 18.30 29.52 -41.62
C VAL A 451 17.20 28.68 -42.26
N ALA A 452 16.44 27.94 -41.44
CA ALA A 452 15.32 27.12 -41.92
C ALA A 452 14.26 27.96 -42.67
N GLN A 453 13.93 29.13 -42.13
CA GLN A 453 12.99 30.07 -42.75
C GLN A 453 13.55 30.68 -44.04
N THR A 454 14.85 31.01 -44.07
CA THR A 454 15.53 31.51 -45.27
C THR A 454 15.55 30.46 -46.40
N LEU A 455 15.59 29.17 -46.04
CA LEU A 455 15.44 28.03 -46.97
C LEU A 455 13.97 27.75 -47.37
N GLY A 456 13.03 28.61 -47.00
CA GLY A 456 11.62 28.53 -47.39
C GLY A 456 10.73 27.65 -46.49
N LEU A 457 11.23 27.18 -45.33
CA LEU A 457 10.40 26.43 -44.39
C LEU A 457 9.48 27.38 -43.60
N ASN A 458 8.18 27.07 -43.57
CA ASN A 458 7.23 27.76 -42.70
C ASN A 458 7.43 27.36 -41.22
N GLN A 459 6.73 28.02 -40.29
CA GLN A 459 6.89 27.76 -38.84
C GLN A 459 6.61 26.30 -38.45
N PHE A 460 5.58 25.68 -39.04
CA PHE A 460 5.23 24.28 -38.75
C PHE A 460 6.28 23.31 -39.31
N ALA A 461 6.71 23.51 -40.56
CA ALA A 461 7.77 22.72 -41.17
C ALA A 461 9.11 22.88 -40.44
N SER A 462 9.42 24.10 -39.97
CA SER A 462 10.59 24.37 -39.13
C SER A 462 10.49 23.63 -37.80
N PHE A 463 9.31 23.61 -37.16
CA PHE A 463 9.10 22.84 -35.94
C PHE A 463 9.33 21.34 -36.18
N ILE A 464 8.70 20.74 -37.19
CA ILE A 464 8.80 19.30 -37.45
C ILE A 464 10.21 18.86 -37.89
N ARG A 465 10.89 19.66 -38.73
CA ARG A 465 12.19 19.28 -39.31
C ARG A 465 13.40 19.74 -38.50
N VAL A 466 13.27 20.78 -37.68
CA VAL A 466 14.40 21.39 -36.95
C VAL A 466 14.20 21.26 -35.44
N THR A 467 13.07 21.71 -34.90
CA THR A 467 12.83 21.76 -33.45
C THR A 467 12.55 20.37 -32.85
N LEU A 468 11.60 19.62 -33.42
CA LEU A 468 11.15 18.33 -32.91
C LEU A 468 12.29 17.29 -32.84
N PRO A 469 13.16 17.14 -33.86
CA PRO A 469 14.29 16.21 -33.80
C PRO A 469 15.31 16.57 -32.71
N GLN A 470 15.40 17.83 -32.31
CA GLN A 470 16.28 18.29 -31.23
C GLN A 470 15.69 18.06 -29.84
N ILE A 471 14.37 18.20 -29.68
CA ILE A 471 13.71 17.99 -28.38
C ILE A 471 13.25 16.55 -28.15
N ARG A 472 13.20 15.69 -29.18
CA ARG A 472 12.66 14.32 -29.07
C ARG A 472 13.32 13.48 -27.98
N ASN A 473 14.62 13.62 -27.75
CA ASN A 473 15.32 12.85 -26.71
C ASN A 473 14.87 13.29 -25.31
N ALA A 474 14.58 14.59 -25.13
CA ALA A 474 14.03 15.10 -23.88
C ALA A 474 12.56 14.71 -23.70
N LEU A 475 11.78 14.72 -24.78
CA LEU A 475 10.41 14.20 -24.75
C LEU A 475 10.39 12.69 -24.43
N GLY A 476 11.31 11.91 -25.01
CA GLY A 476 11.49 10.49 -24.71
C GLY A 476 11.83 10.25 -23.24
N ALA A 477 12.80 11.00 -22.70
CA ALA A 477 13.15 10.92 -21.28
C ALA A 477 11.98 11.29 -20.35
N GLY A 478 11.23 12.36 -20.67
CA GLY A 478 10.01 12.73 -19.94
C GLY A 478 8.93 11.66 -20.02
N SER A 479 8.70 11.10 -21.21
CA SER A 479 7.75 10.01 -21.46
C SER A 479 8.10 8.75 -20.69
N LEU A 480 9.41 8.43 -20.59
CA LEU A 480 9.90 7.29 -19.81
C LEU A 480 9.58 7.47 -18.33
N ILE A 481 9.83 8.65 -17.76
CA ILE A 481 9.50 8.93 -16.35
C ILE A 481 8.00 8.77 -16.10
N VAL A 482 7.15 9.26 -17.01
CA VAL A 482 5.70 9.05 -16.94
C VAL A 482 5.35 7.57 -16.98
N ALA A 483 5.94 6.80 -17.90
CA ALA A 483 5.68 5.36 -18.03
C ALA A 483 6.04 4.60 -16.75
N LEU A 484 7.22 4.87 -16.17
CA LEU A 484 7.68 4.25 -14.95
C LEU A 484 6.84 4.65 -13.74
N TYR A 485 6.40 5.91 -13.67
CA TYR A 485 5.46 6.38 -12.64
C TYR A 485 4.13 5.62 -12.70
N VAL A 486 3.53 5.52 -13.89
CA VAL A 486 2.24 4.83 -14.07
C VAL A 486 2.35 3.33 -13.78
N LEU A 487 3.47 2.70 -14.18
CA LEU A 487 3.76 1.29 -13.87
C LEU A 487 3.89 1.03 -12.37
N SER A 488 4.37 2.02 -11.59
CA SER A 488 4.59 1.89 -10.15
C SER A 488 3.44 2.47 -9.30
N ASP A 489 2.44 3.11 -9.92
CA ASP A 489 1.32 3.71 -9.20
C ASP A 489 0.42 2.65 -8.55
N PHE A 490 0.15 2.85 -7.26
CA PHE A 490 -0.87 2.11 -6.51
C PHE A 490 -2.05 3.00 -6.13
N GLY A 491 -1.79 4.27 -5.82
CA GLY A 491 -2.74 5.17 -5.20
C GLY A 491 -3.98 5.45 -6.06
N ALA A 492 -3.79 5.90 -7.30
CA ALA A 492 -4.91 6.23 -8.18
C ALA A 492 -5.64 4.98 -8.65
N VAL A 493 -4.89 3.98 -9.10
CA VAL A 493 -5.46 2.73 -9.65
C VAL A 493 -6.22 1.91 -8.61
N SER A 494 -5.81 1.94 -7.34
CA SER A 494 -6.51 1.24 -6.26
C SER A 494 -7.86 1.91 -5.95
N LEU A 495 -7.87 3.23 -5.77
CA LEU A 495 -9.08 4.00 -5.48
C LEU A 495 -10.10 3.96 -6.63
N LEU A 496 -9.62 3.93 -7.88
CA LEU A 496 -10.47 3.88 -9.07
C LEU A 496 -10.87 2.45 -9.45
N GLY A 497 -10.39 1.44 -8.75
CA GLY A 497 -10.78 0.05 -9.00
C GLY A 497 -10.19 -0.53 -10.28
N VAL A 498 -9.02 -0.07 -10.74
CA VAL A 498 -8.37 -0.56 -11.97
C VAL A 498 -7.37 -1.67 -11.64
N ASP A 499 -7.56 -2.82 -12.28
CA ASP A 499 -6.73 -4.01 -12.06
C ASP A 499 -5.39 -3.92 -12.80
N THR A 500 -4.45 -3.17 -12.23
CA THR A 500 -3.06 -3.10 -12.68
C THR A 500 -2.17 -4.10 -11.94
N PHE A 501 -0.95 -4.34 -12.46
CA PHE A 501 0.03 -5.20 -11.78
C PHE A 501 0.30 -4.73 -10.34
N THR A 502 0.48 -3.43 -10.11
CA THR A 502 0.74 -2.88 -8.77
C THR A 502 -0.37 -3.20 -7.77
N ARG A 503 -1.64 -3.01 -8.19
CA ARG A 503 -2.81 -3.34 -7.38
C ARG A 503 -2.94 -4.85 -7.18
N ALA A 504 -2.72 -5.65 -8.22
CA ALA A 504 -2.79 -7.10 -8.16
C ALA A 504 -1.71 -7.70 -7.25
N ILE A 505 -0.47 -7.20 -7.31
CA ILE A 505 0.62 -7.58 -6.40
C ILE A 505 0.17 -7.32 -4.97
N GLN A 506 -0.37 -6.13 -4.68
CA GLN A 506 -0.81 -5.78 -3.33
C GLN A 506 -1.96 -6.65 -2.84
N ASN A 507 -2.99 -6.83 -3.67
CA ASN A 507 -4.14 -7.66 -3.31
C ASN A 507 -3.77 -9.13 -3.12
N THR A 508 -2.83 -9.65 -3.92
CA THR A 508 -2.32 -11.03 -3.77
C THR A 508 -1.48 -11.15 -2.51
N TYR A 509 -0.65 -10.14 -2.23
CA TYR A 509 0.21 -10.09 -1.06
C TYR A 509 -0.58 -9.95 0.25
N GLN A 510 -1.63 -9.11 0.28
CA GLN A 510 -2.48 -8.85 1.45
C GLN A 510 -3.62 -9.85 1.61
N GLY A 511 -4.26 -10.29 0.52
CA GLY A 511 -5.51 -11.06 0.56
C GLY A 511 -5.35 -12.57 0.35
N SER A 512 -4.23 -13.05 -0.18
CA SER A 512 -4.13 -14.48 -0.56
C SER A 512 -3.16 -15.31 0.30
N PHE A 513 -2.37 -14.69 1.20
CA PHE A 513 -1.18 -15.28 1.84
C PHE A 513 -0.18 -15.97 0.87
N ASP A 514 -0.47 -15.99 -0.45
CA ASP A 514 0.37 -16.50 -1.52
C ASP A 514 1.37 -15.44 -1.96
N ARG A 515 2.42 -15.36 -1.15
CA ARG A 515 3.54 -14.47 -1.39
C ARG A 515 4.37 -14.88 -2.63
N SER A 516 4.18 -16.11 -3.15
CA SER A 516 4.85 -16.62 -4.35
C SER A 516 4.25 -16.03 -5.63
N SER A 517 2.91 -16.03 -5.73
CA SER A 517 2.21 -15.38 -6.85
C SER A 517 2.46 -13.88 -6.88
N ALA A 518 2.48 -13.22 -5.72
CA ALA A 518 2.84 -11.80 -5.62
C ALA A 518 4.28 -11.54 -6.11
N ALA A 519 5.24 -12.40 -5.75
CA ALA A 519 6.62 -12.29 -6.23
C ALA A 519 6.74 -12.49 -7.76
N ILE A 520 6.02 -13.45 -8.34
CA ILE A 520 5.98 -13.66 -9.80
C ILE A 520 5.42 -12.41 -10.50
N LEU A 521 4.31 -11.86 -10.02
CA LEU A 521 3.73 -10.63 -10.57
C LEU A 521 4.69 -9.42 -10.45
N ALA A 522 5.41 -9.31 -9.33
CA ALA A 522 6.43 -8.28 -9.16
C ALA A 522 7.61 -8.45 -10.13
N LEU A 523 8.08 -9.68 -10.36
CA LEU A 523 9.12 -9.98 -11.34
C LEU A 523 8.68 -9.67 -12.77
N ILE A 524 7.43 -9.97 -13.13
CA ILE A 524 6.84 -9.60 -14.42
C ILE A 524 6.85 -8.07 -14.58
N LEU A 525 6.43 -7.32 -13.55
CA LEU A 525 6.43 -5.87 -13.59
C LEU A 525 7.86 -5.30 -13.75
N VAL A 526 8.84 -5.85 -13.05
CA VAL A 526 10.26 -5.48 -13.22
C VAL A 526 10.76 -5.77 -14.63
N ALA A 527 10.36 -6.91 -15.22
CA ALA A 527 10.72 -7.26 -16.59
C ALA A 527 10.08 -6.29 -17.60
N ILE A 528 8.80 -5.94 -17.45
CA ILE A 528 8.11 -4.95 -18.28
C ILE A 528 8.81 -3.59 -18.19
N SER A 529 9.09 -3.13 -16.97
CA SER A 529 9.84 -1.90 -16.71
C SER A 529 11.21 -1.89 -17.38
N SER A 530 11.96 -3.00 -17.27
CA SER A 530 13.26 -3.15 -17.91
C SER A 530 13.17 -3.10 -19.44
N LEU A 531 12.11 -3.68 -20.02
CA LEU A 531 11.83 -3.62 -21.45
C LEU A 531 11.50 -2.19 -21.89
N VAL A 532 10.69 -1.45 -21.13
CA VAL A 532 10.35 -0.04 -21.42
C VAL A 532 11.61 0.84 -21.38
N ILE A 533 12.47 0.66 -20.38
CA ILE A 533 13.76 1.36 -20.28
C ILE A 533 14.67 0.99 -21.46
N SER A 534 14.78 -0.29 -21.79
CA SER A 534 15.63 -0.77 -22.90
C SER A 534 15.15 -0.27 -24.25
N PHE A 535 13.82 -0.20 -24.44
CA PHE A 535 13.19 0.37 -25.62
C PHE A 535 13.53 1.86 -25.73
N GLU A 536 13.32 2.67 -24.69
CA GLU A 536 13.65 4.09 -24.74
C GLU A 536 15.13 4.34 -25.08
N ILE A 537 16.05 3.59 -24.46
CA ILE A 537 17.48 3.72 -24.70
C ILE A 537 17.84 3.36 -26.15
N SER A 538 17.20 2.34 -26.72
CA SER A 538 17.44 1.92 -28.11
C SER A 538 16.96 2.98 -29.12
N PHE A 539 15.97 3.78 -28.75
CA PHE A 539 15.46 4.89 -29.55
C PHE A 539 16.18 6.22 -29.29
N ARG A 540 17.03 6.32 -28.25
CA ARG A 540 17.93 7.47 -28.06
C ARG A 540 18.94 7.52 -29.20
N GLN A 541 18.65 8.34 -30.20
CA GLN A 541 19.65 8.64 -31.22
C GLN A 541 20.78 9.46 -30.57
N ARG A 542 22.04 9.13 -30.91
CA ARG A 542 23.21 9.97 -30.59
C ARG A 542 22.89 11.38 -31.08
N SER A 543 22.55 12.25 -30.14
CA SER A 543 22.29 13.65 -30.45
C SER A 543 23.63 14.24 -30.85
N THR A 544 23.90 14.32 -32.15
CA THR A 544 24.89 15.24 -32.70
C THR A 544 24.34 16.64 -32.47
N THR A 545 24.45 17.14 -31.23
CA THR A 545 24.27 18.55 -30.94
C THR A 545 25.41 19.25 -31.70
N LEU A 546 25.12 19.66 -32.92
CA LEU A 546 25.96 20.53 -33.72
C LEU A 546 26.08 21.83 -32.93
N LYS A 547 27.08 21.91 -32.05
CA LYS A 547 27.45 23.17 -31.42
C LYS A 547 27.91 24.07 -32.56
N SER A 548 27.10 25.09 -32.85
CA SER A 548 27.56 26.21 -33.66
C SER A 548 28.91 26.65 -33.11
N SER A 549 29.91 26.80 -33.97
CA SER A 549 31.25 27.29 -33.62
C SER A 549 31.23 28.72 -33.09
N VAL A 550 30.07 29.39 -33.12
CA VAL A 550 29.86 30.76 -32.67
C VAL A 550 29.46 30.78 -31.19
N ARG A 551 30.22 31.54 -30.40
CA ARG A 551 30.10 31.69 -28.94
C ARG A 551 28.81 32.41 -28.46
N ILE A 552 27.88 32.72 -29.37
CA ILE A 552 26.66 33.50 -29.12
C ILE A 552 25.46 32.66 -29.56
N THR A 553 24.69 32.14 -28.61
CA THR A 553 23.39 31.52 -28.86
C THR A 553 22.32 32.60 -29.02
N LYS A 554 21.61 32.62 -30.15
CA LYS A 554 20.49 33.54 -30.36
C LYS A 554 19.25 32.97 -29.67
N LYS A 555 18.54 33.78 -28.87
CA LYS A 555 17.24 33.36 -28.31
C LYS A 555 16.20 33.24 -29.43
N ILE A 556 15.33 32.23 -29.32
CA ILE A 556 14.19 32.08 -30.23
C ILE A 556 13.28 33.31 -30.09
N PRO A 557 12.89 33.97 -31.21
CA PRO A 557 11.94 35.08 -31.16
C PRO A 557 10.56 34.59 -30.70
N VAL A 558 9.94 35.36 -29.81
CA VAL A 558 8.66 34.99 -29.17
C VAL A 558 7.48 35.41 -30.04
N ILE A 559 6.43 34.60 -30.09
CA ILE A 559 5.19 34.90 -30.81
C ILE A 559 4.40 35.97 -30.03
N HIS A 560 4.18 37.12 -30.66
CA HIS A 560 3.46 38.26 -30.08
C HIS A 560 1.95 38.30 -30.43
N SER A 561 1.46 37.39 -31.27
CA SER A 561 0.06 37.35 -31.73
C SER A 561 -0.94 37.20 -30.59
N THR A 562 -1.91 38.13 -30.50
CA THR A 562 -2.98 38.10 -29.48
C THR A 562 -3.78 36.80 -29.50
N LYS A 563 -4.09 36.27 -30.70
CA LYS A 563 -4.82 35.00 -30.83
C LYS A 563 -4.02 33.84 -30.21
N SER A 564 -2.72 33.77 -30.50
CA SER A 564 -1.84 32.74 -29.95
C SER A 564 -1.70 32.87 -28.44
N LYS A 565 -1.63 34.10 -27.92
CA LYS A 565 -1.60 34.39 -26.47
C LYS A 565 -2.86 33.90 -25.78
N VAL A 566 -4.05 34.22 -26.30
CA VAL A 566 -5.32 33.80 -25.72
C VAL A 566 -5.44 32.29 -25.71
N TRP A 567 -5.19 31.61 -26.83
CA TRP A 567 -5.25 30.14 -26.88
C TRP A 567 -4.26 29.46 -25.93
N ALA A 568 -3.00 29.90 -25.93
CA ALA A 568 -1.98 29.35 -25.05
C ALA A 568 -2.33 29.59 -23.57
N LEU A 569 -2.77 30.80 -23.22
CA LEU A 569 -3.14 31.15 -21.86
C LEU A 569 -4.37 30.37 -21.39
N SER A 570 -5.42 30.28 -22.22
CA SER A 570 -6.64 29.52 -21.90
C SER A 570 -6.34 28.03 -21.69
N ALA A 571 -5.51 27.41 -22.54
CA ALA A 571 -5.13 26.01 -22.38
C ALA A 571 -4.32 25.76 -21.09
N ILE A 572 -3.35 26.65 -20.79
CA ILE A 572 -2.55 26.56 -19.57
C ILE A 572 -3.39 26.79 -18.32
N LEU A 573 -4.28 27.79 -18.34
CA LEU A 573 -5.18 28.06 -17.21
C LEU A 573 -6.16 26.92 -17.00
N LEU A 574 -6.72 26.32 -18.07
CA LEU A 574 -7.58 25.15 -17.95
C LEU A 574 -6.84 23.99 -17.28
N TYR A 575 -5.60 23.70 -17.71
CA TYR A 575 -4.78 22.68 -17.07
C TYR A 575 -4.51 23.01 -15.60
N ILE A 576 -4.13 24.24 -15.25
CA ILE A 576 -3.89 24.64 -13.85
C ILE A 576 -5.17 24.49 -13.02
N THR A 577 -6.32 24.90 -13.57
CA THR A 577 -7.61 24.79 -12.87
C THR A 577 -7.95 23.34 -12.57
N VAL A 578 -7.79 22.46 -13.54
CA VAL A 578 -8.10 21.04 -13.43
C VAL A 578 -7.03 20.33 -12.57
N ALA A 579 -5.76 20.43 -12.90
CA ALA A 579 -4.69 19.68 -12.24
C ALA A 579 -4.24 20.25 -10.88
N LEU A 580 -4.54 21.49 -10.53
CA LEU A 580 -4.05 22.09 -9.27
C LEU A 580 -5.17 22.70 -8.44
N ILE A 581 -5.91 23.65 -9.00
CA ILE A 581 -6.88 24.45 -8.23
C ILE A 581 -8.02 23.56 -7.75
N THR A 582 -8.58 22.72 -8.62
CA THR A 582 -9.73 21.87 -8.28
C THR A 582 -9.40 20.89 -7.13
N PRO A 583 -8.33 20.09 -7.18
CA PRO A 583 -7.93 19.25 -6.04
C PRO A 583 -7.72 20.03 -4.74
N LEU A 584 -7.07 21.20 -4.82
CA LEU A 584 -6.76 22.02 -3.65
C LEU A 584 -8.01 22.62 -3.02
N LEU A 585 -8.96 23.10 -3.84
CA LEU A 585 -10.24 23.62 -3.36
C LEU A 585 -11.08 22.53 -2.68
N VAL A 586 -11.09 21.31 -3.21
CA VAL A 586 -11.79 20.18 -2.56
C VAL A 586 -11.18 19.88 -1.20
N LEU A 587 -9.85 19.81 -1.10
CA LEU A 587 -9.17 19.56 0.17
C LEU A 587 -9.45 20.69 1.17
N LEU A 588 -9.39 21.95 0.72
CA LEU A 588 -9.70 23.10 1.55
C LEU A 588 -11.16 23.10 2.02
N GLN A 589 -12.09 22.81 1.12
CA GLN A 589 -13.51 22.69 1.47
C GLN A 589 -13.73 21.58 2.49
N ARG A 590 -13.14 20.40 2.30
CA ARG A 590 -13.22 19.26 3.23
C ARG A 590 -12.63 19.62 4.60
N PHE A 591 -11.51 20.32 4.61
CA PHE A 591 -10.87 20.81 5.83
C PHE A 591 -11.77 21.80 6.57
N LEU A 592 -12.29 22.82 5.88
CA LEU A 592 -13.17 23.84 6.47
C LEU A 592 -14.53 23.29 6.92
N SER A 593 -14.98 22.17 6.32
CA SER A 593 -16.28 21.55 6.64
C SER A 593 -16.22 20.60 7.83
N ARG A 594 -15.03 20.31 8.38
CA ARG A 594 -14.89 19.45 9.58
C ARG A 594 -14.94 20.31 10.86
N ILE A 595 -15.73 19.84 11.83
CA ILE A 595 -15.98 20.54 13.12
C ILE A 595 -15.00 20.08 14.22
N THR A 596 -13.97 19.30 13.88
CA THR A 596 -13.00 18.80 14.87
C THR A 596 -12.02 19.90 15.28
N PRO A 597 -11.79 20.14 16.58
CA PRO A 597 -10.78 21.08 17.04
C PRO A 597 -9.39 20.67 16.52
N ILE A 598 -8.60 21.65 16.08
CA ILE A 598 -7.26 21.43 15.52
C ILE A 598 -6.23 21.55 16.64
N ASP A 599 -5.42 20.52 16.82
CA ASP A 599 -4.20 20.63 17.62
C ASP A 599 -3.09 21.31 16.80
N PHE A 600 -2.89 22.59 17.04
CA PHE A 600 -1.87 23.38 16.35
C PHE A 600 -0.44 22.99 16.75
N ALA A 601 -0.23 22.45 17.95
CA ALA A 601 1.09 22.05 18.41
C ALA A 601 1.52 20.77 17.71
N GLU A 602 0.64 19.76 17.67
CA GLU A 602 0.88 18.52 16.94
C GLU A 602 1.06 18.80 15.43
N LEU A 603 0.22 19.67 14.85
CA LEU A 603 0.34 20.06 13.45
C LEU A 603 1.70 20.73 13.15
N LEU A 604 2.18 21.60 14.03
CA LEU A 604 3.48 22.25 13.86
C LEU A 604 4.63 21.24 13.96
N ILE A 605 4.58 20.31 14.91
CA ILE A 605 5.57 19.25 15.07
C ILE A 605 5.57 18.36 13.81
N ALA A 606 4.40 17.93 13.33
CA ALA A 606 4.27 17.13 12.12
C ALA A 606 4.81 17.86 10.88
N ALA A 607 4.53 19.17 10.75
CA ALA A 607 5.03 19.99 9.66
C ALA A 607 6.57 20.13 9.71
N LEU A 608 7.14 20.42 10.87
CA LEU A 608 8.60 20.55 11.04
C LEU A 608 9.31 19.21 10.80
N SER A 609 8.75 18.10 11.30
CA SER A 609 9.27 16.76 11.02
C SER A 609 9.27 16.45 9.53
N THR A 610 8.16 16.74 8.84
CA THR A 610 8.03 16.55 7.39
C THR A 610 9.07 17.36 6.62
N ILE A 611 9.25 18.64 6.97
CA ILE A 611 10.25 19.52 6.35
C ILE A 611 11.67 18.99 6.61
N THR A 612 11.97 18.63 7.85
CA THR A 612 13.30 18.16 8.25
C THR A 612 13.68 16.87 7.53
N VAL A 613 12.78 15.89 7.51
CA VAL A 613 12.98 14.62 6.79
C VAL A 613 13.11 14.85 5.29
N SER A 614 12.30 15.74 4.71
CA SER A 614 12.38 16.08 3.28
C SER A 614 13.70 16.76 2.92
N LEU A 615 14.19 17.68 3.76
CA LEU A 615 15.47 18.36 3.57
C LEU A 615 16.65 17.40 3.71
N LEU A 616 16.63 16.52 4.71
CA LEU A 616 17.66 15.50 4.90
C LEU A 616 17.69 14.55 3.70
N GLY A 617 16.53 14.02 3.30
CA GLY A 617 16.40 13.15 2.14
C GLY A 617 16.87 13.82 0.84
N ALA A 618 16.53 15.10 0.63
CA ALA A 618 16.98 15.87 -0.52
C ALA A 618 18.50 16.10 -0.50
N PHE A 619 19.08 16.44 0.65
CA PHE A 619 20.52 16.61 0.81
C PHE A 619 21.28 15.33 0.47
N VAL A 620 20.83 14.20 1.01
CA VAL A 620 21.46 12.89 0.79
C VAL A 620 21.32 12.46 -0.65
N ALA A 621 20.12 12.58 -1.23
CA ALA A 621 19.89 12.30 -2.65
C ALA A 621 20.80 13.14 -3.54
N MET A 622 21.00 14.42 -3.22
CA MET A 622 21.92 15.30 -3.96
C MET A 622 23.37 14.82 -3.85
N VAL A 623 23.86 14.51 -2.64
CA VAL A 623 25.23 14.04 -2.42
C VAL A 623 25.50 12.74 -3.19
N LEU A 624 24.55 11.81 -3.18
CA LEU A 624 24.67 10.51 -3.86
C LEU A 624 24.47 10.61 -5.38
N ALA A 625 23.65 11.55 -5.85
CA ALA A 625 23.44 11.77 -7.28
C ALA A 625 24.66 12.37 -7.98
N ILE A 626 25.50 13.15 -7.28
CA ILE A 626 26.69 13.80 -7.88
C ILE A 626 27.65 12.76 -8.50
N PRO A 627 28.12 11.71 -7.81
CA PRO A 627 28.97 10.68 -8.41
C PRO A 627 28.33 10.00 -9.62
N VAL A 628 27.03 9.65 -9.53
CA VAL A 628 26.30 9.00 -10.62
C VAL A 628 26.20 9.94 -11.83
N ALA A 629 25.89 11.22 -11.61
CA ALA A 629 25.85 12.23 -12.65
C ALA A 629 27.23 12.44 -13.31
N LEU A 630 28.31 12.46 -12.52
CA LEU A 630 29.68 12.57 -13.04
C LEU A 630 30.08 11.33 -13.86
N LEU A 631 29.65 10.13 -13.46
CA LEU A 631 29.89 8.88 -14.20
C LEU A 631 29.07 8.84 -15.50
N ALA A 632 27.80 9.25 -15.45
CA ALA A 632 26.91 9.29 -16.61
C ALA A 632 27.43 10.21 -17.72
N VAL A 633 28.09 11.32 -17.36
CA VAL A 633 28.69 12.25 -18.34
C VAL A 633 29.91 11.66 -19.06
N ARG A 634 30.59 10.65 -18.49
CA ARG A 634 31.83 10.09 -19.04
C ARG A 634 31.63 9.10 -20.20
N GLU A 635 30.39 8.81 -20.59
CA GLU A 635 30.01 7.83 -21.65
C GLU A 635 30.73 6.46 -21.53
N THR A 636 31.04 6.02 -20.31
CA THR A 636 31.64 4.69 -20.04
C THR A 636 30.56 3.64 -19.80
N TRP A 637 30.90 2.36 -19.96
CA TRP A 637 29.98 1.26 -19.66
C TRP A 637 29.46 1.31 -18.20
N ILE A 638 30.30 1.73 -17.25
CA ILE A 638 29.93 1.93 -15.84
C ILE A 638 28.92 3.07 -15.72
N GLY A 639 29.15 4.20 -16.38
CA GLY A 639 28.21 5.33 -16.38
C GLY A 639 26.83 4.96 -16.92
N THR A 640 26.78 4.20 -18.02
CA THR A 640 25.53 3.69 -18.59
C THR A 640 24.80 2.75 -17.64
N TRP A 641 25.52 1.85 -16.96
CA TRP A 641 24.91 0.95 -15.97
C TRP A 641 24.43 1.68 -14.72
N SER A 642 25.16 2.68 -14.23
CA SER A 642 24.73 3.50 -13.09
C SER A 642 23.46 4.29 -13.42
N GLU A 643 23.35 4.88 -14.61
CA GLU A 643 22.12 5.55 -15.07
C GLU A 643 20.94 4.58 -15.14
N ARG A 644 21.14 3.37 -15.70
CA ARG A 644 20.11 2.33 -15.79
C ARG A 644 19.65 1.84 -14.41
N ALA A 645 20.58 1.66 -13.48
CA ALA A 645 20.26 1.21 -12.13
C ALA A 645 19.34 2.20 -11.41
N VAL A 646 19.59 3.51 -11.55
CA VAL A 646 18.72 4.55 -10.97
C VAL A 646 17.32 4.54 -11.59
N LEU A 647 17.21 4.37 -12.92
CA LEU A 647 15.91 4.30 -13.60
C LEU A 647 15.12 3.04 -13.22
N LEU A 648 15.79 1.91 -12.98
CA LEU A 648 15.14 0.68 -12.53
C LEU A 648 14.49 0.83 -11.15
N VAL A 649 15.07 1.63 -10.25
CA VAL A 649 14.48 1.90 -8.93
C VAL A 649 13.14 2.63 -9.05
N HIS A 650 13.00 3.55 -10.01
CA HIS A 650 11.72 4.22 -10.30
C HIS A 650 10.63 3.29 -10.85
N ALA A 651 11.02 2.10 -11.27
CA ALA A 651 10.14 1.12 -11.88
C ALA A 651 9.68 0.03 -10.92
N LEU A 652 10.27 -0.02 -9.72
CA LEU A 652 9.86 -0.91 -8.66
C LEU A 652 8.63 -0.30 -7.97
N PRO A 653 7.53 -1.05 -7.78
CA PRO A 653 6.42 -0.58 -6.95
C PRO A 653 6.92 -0.07 -5.61
N GLY A 654 6.49 1.12 -5.21
CA GLY A 654 6.83 1.68 -3.90
C GLY A 654 6.50 0.70 -2.77
N ILE A 655 5.44 -0.10 -2.96
CA ILE A 655 5.01 -1.11 -1.99
C ILE A 655 5.96 -2.32 -1.93
N VAL A 656 6.46 -2.78 -3.07
CA VAL A 656 7.43 -3.90 -3.14
C VAL A 656 8.74 -3.46 -2.50
N MET A 657 9.17 -2.22 -2.74
CA MET A 657 10.35 -1.63 -2.11
C MET A 657 10.16 -1.41 -0.61
N GLY A 658 9.01 -0.89 -0.19
CA GLY A 658 8.66 -0.72 1.23
C GLY A 658 8.69 -2.05 1.97
N LEU A 659 8.04 -3.08 1.43
CA LEU A 659 8.03 -4.42 2.00
C LEU A 659 9.43 -5.06 2.02
N ALA A 660 10.21 -4.90 0.96
CA ALA A 660 11.58 -5.41 0.90
C ALA A 660 12.50 -4.73 1.93
N LEU A 661 12.32 -3.44 2.20
CA LEU A 661 13.10 -2.70 3.18
C LEU A 661 12.66 -2.92 4.61
N VAL A 662 11.37 -3.10 4.85
CA VAL A 662 10.88 -3.54 6.16
C VAL A 662 11.47 -4.92 6.45
N SER A 663 11.42 -5.84 5.49
CA SER A 663 12.03 -7.17 5.62
C SER A 663 13.54 -7.08 5.85
N PHE A 664 14.28 -6.35 5.02
CA PHE A 664 15.74 -6.21 5.17
C PHE A 664 16.12 -5.47 6.46
N GLY A 665 15.43 -4.38 6.77
CA GLY A 665 15.66 -3.58 7.97
C GLY A 665 15.41 -4.38 9.24
N SER A 666 14.41 -5.26 9.26
CA SER A 666 14.11 -6.11 10.42
C SER A 666 15.24 -7.09 10.77
N GLU A 667 16.13 -7.41 9.83
CA GLU A 667 17.33 -8.22 10.07
C GLU A 667 18.47 -7.42 10.73
N PHE A 668 18.38 -6.10 10.74
CA PHE A 668 19.41 -5.19 11.28
C PHE A 668 18.78 -4.17 12.25
N PRO A 669 18.59 -4.54 13.53
CA PRO A 669 17.88 -3.72 14.53
C PRO A 669 18.42 -2.29 14.70
N PHE A 670 19.69 -2.05 14.42
CA PHE A 670 20.33 -0.72 14.53
C PHE A 670 19.97 0.25 13.39
N ILE A 671 19.42 -0.23 12.28
CA ILE A 671 18.88 0.62 11.20
C ILE A 671 17.36 0.58 11.13
N TYR A 672 16.71 -0.48 11.65
CA TYR A 672 15.26 -0.59 11.67
C TYR A 672 14.62 0.58 12.42
N GLN A 673 13.56 1.19 11.85
CA GLN A 673 12.84 2.34 12.44
C GLN A 673 13.66 3.60 12.74
N THR A 674 14.80 3.72 12.07
CA THR A 674 15.56 4.97 12.07
C THR A 674 15.19 5.81 10.84
N THR A 675 15.30 7.12 10.95
CA THR A 675 15.28 8.03 9.79
C THR A 675 16.30 7.60 8.73
N GLY A 676 17.38 6.91 9.12
CA GLY A 676 18.39 6.33 8.23
C GLY A 676 17.90 5.20 7.33
N LEU A 677 16.87 4.42 7.71
CA LEU A 677 16.25 3.41 6.84
C LEU A 677 15.33 4.07 5.81
N LEU A 678 14.59 5.10 6.23
CA LEU A 678 13.78 5.96 5.36
C LEU A 678 14.67 6.69 4.32
N GLU A 679 15.84 7.14 4.74
CA GLU A 679 16.88 7.74 3.88
C GLU A 679 17.50 6.71 2.91
N LYS A 680 17.65 5.44 3.34
CA LYS A 680 18.14 4.32 2.51
C LYS A 680 17.11 3.80 1.48
N PHE A 681 15.81 4.08 1.64
CA PHE A 681 14.78 3.77 0.63
C PHE A 681 15.01 4.48 -0.70
N LEU A 682 15.70 5.62 -0.68
CA LEU A 682 16.13 6.34 -1.87
C LEU A 682 17.38 5.71 -2.56
N ARG A 683 17.92 4.57 -2.09
CA ARG A 683 19.36 4.25 -2.26
C ARG A 683 19.81 2.89 -2.84
N THR A 684 19.05 1.81 -2.98
CA THR A 684 19.66 0.48 -3.33
C THR A 684 20.06 0.38 -4.82
N SER A 685 21.28 0.03 -5.28
CA SER A 685 22.27 -1.05 -4.92
C SER A 685 23.66 -0.84 -5.63
N PRO A 686 24.78 -1.62 -5.47
CA PRO A 686 25.25 -2.57 -4.43
C PRO A 686 26.77 -2.43 -3.95
N ARG A 687 27.01 -2.81 -2.66
CA ARG A 687 28.19 -3.45 -1.95
C ARG A 687 29.68 -3.03 -2.10
N LEU A 688 30.35 -2.80 -0.94
CA LEU A 688 31.55 -3.51 -0.39
C LEU A 688 31.85 -3.11 1.09
N PRO A 689 32.42 -3.96 1.97
CA PRO A 689 32.65 -3.72 3.41
C PRO A 689 34.16 -3.46 3.75
N PRO A 690 34.59 -3.49 5.03
CA PRO A 690 34.79 -2.35 5.91
C PRO A 690 36.27 -1.95 6.08
N LEU A 691 36.55 -0.65 6.16
CA LEU A 691 37.80 -0.12 6.68
C LEU A 691 37.43 1.08 7.53
N LEU A 692 37.56 0.97 8.86
CA LEU A 692 37.99 2.05 9.79
C LEU A 692 37.81 1.72 11.30
N ASP A 693 37.78 0.45 11.73
CA ASP A 693 37.99 0.09 13.16
C ASP A 693 39.48 0.15 13.59
N ARG A 694 40.26 1.05 12.98
CA ARG A 694 41.67 1.30 13.36
C ARG A 694 41.92 2.69 13.93
N LEU A 695 40.90 3.42 14.37
CA LEU A 695 41.10 4.72 15.03
C LEU A 695 40.02 4.99 16.10
N SER A 696 40.15 4.33 17.26
CA SER A 696 39.92 4.95 18.58
C SER A 696 40.16 3.94 19.71
N LEU A 697 41.44 3.63 19.94
CA LEU A 697 41.94 3.43 21.29
C LEU A 697 42.41 4.80 21.80
N VAL A 698 42.30 5.02 23.12
CA VAL A 698 42.65 6.23 23.90
C VAL A 698 41.51 7.26 23.93
N SER A 699 40.90 7.65 25.04
CA SER A 699 41.28 7.64 26.46
C SER A 699 40.07 7.56 27.41
N SER A 700 40.16 6.67 28.38
CA SER A 700 39.62 6.81 29.73
C SER A 700 40.17 8.08 30.43
N THR A 701 39.33 8.84 31.14
CA THR A 701 39.46 9.26 32.56
C THR A 701 38.53 10.44 32.88
N GLU A 702 37.90 10.32 34.05
CA GLU A 702 37.03 11.26 34.80
C GLU A 702 35.54 11.36 34.42
#